data_AF-A0A8H4M3Y4-F1
#
_entry.id   AF-A0A8H4M3Y4-F1
#
_cell.length_a   1.000
_cell.length_b   1.000
_cell.length_c   1.000
_cell.angle_alpha   90.00
_cell.angle_beta   90.00
_cell.angle_gamma   90.00
#
_symmetry.space_group_name_H-M   'P 1'
#
loop_
_entity.id
_entity.type
_entity.pdbx_description
1 polymer ?
#
loop_
_entity_poly.entity_id
_entity_poly.type
_entity_poly.pdbx_seq_one_letter_code
_entity_poly.pdbx_strand_id
1 'polypeptide(L)'
;MTVHSSTWCRLNVGVIGGGIGGLATALSLRRAGHAVTIYERADAIRDAGASISCAANGTKWLAEWGVDITLGNPIQIRSQIRHALETGDVGDVLDLSDYVEKWGHSYYNFYRFDMHTMLMEAVTGPGEGQPAVLRLNRTYESLDAEKGVIIFTNGTSVQHDIVIGADGVGSSVRRSFGIIPERKRSTATCYYCLITSSDVQQLGLSDMMRSDAIEYWGNGEYKVVLSACRGGSVLSVFVFSPVPPEDIWQDLETCDAHGISDQVLQPFPGLDPRIRRLFTHAIDIRPWRLFEHSPFPTWHMGRVCLMGDAAHPMMPDQSQGACQAIEDAAALGIIFSKRYKFTSDINAGLCVYERVRKPRASKVQAASARARTDISERIGFSTLTTGKLYKVADESKKLTIEEINGSAGIPATGYKLTMAQSARTANTSKYVYISISNISHLTGSYLDLHLLESLSAPMDHPSDSFSYSPLNPEAAEIRLLTILPDKNGKDPVRCTLQTVSLNNSPQFEALSYVWGSVIEKVEILVDDIPFQVTTNLEAALKCLRHSRKKRLIWIDFICIDQNNVKEKNTQLPLMGRIYKDATSVVAWLGPINPNMEQTMSMIKRRESSLAGILEDVRQITRPWSRKNRRDTIGSILDAVHGFLDIVSAPYWGRIWTFQEYYLPQKLPVCMVGNIPFTLPSLVDLGVHFPEVLTPFMENLDNVAPRADDAADIENHRKLQSRLKEVRQRLAQSNPMQDFAHDIAASRKGLSSFADVLDLTVQRQCYNPLDRFYALYSMVDGVQKKYPVDYEYTADEVALQITLWILVYEGVDFVFNMFHFYDGPHGNILGSPSPSWVPNYRDSTSRSRFRYKEIDKSLQDWEQKDYMTNLSLLPGKYMLRFWARRVGRARILYKFPEETVEIARRILNAVKAPASEWGNGVDESNMTERLVWAFLAHGEMQQAFAIDDILNALEQLTSSSDDVPDSTPSSKLVKQLLRDLPSLAGRTVFQLTDCPTGGFGIGIGHIQEGDLLILSGKMMNPIALRDSGFRNTDEDVVHYRMVGNVFVEGIAEDQKEHPTPLLAEIKGGKFEEFLIL
;
A
#
# COMPACT_ATOMS: atom_id res chain seq x y z
N MET A 1 -23.33 34.58 10.84
CA MET A 1 -24.24 33.46 10.51
C MET A 1 -24.71 32.81 11.80
N THR A 2 -25.99 32.48 11.85
CA THR A 2 -26.69 31.79 12.94
C THR A 2 -25.90 30.58 13.44
N VAL A 3 -25.61 30.57 14.74
CA VAL A 3 -25.02 29.41 15.43
C VAL A 3 -26.06 28.28 15.38
N HIS A 4 -25.93 27.36 14.43
CA HIS A 4 -26.66 26.10 14.50
C HIS A 4 -26.03 25.27 15.60
N SER A 5 -26.71 25.17 16.75
CA SER A 5 -26.36 24.17 17.76
C SER A 5 -26.54 22.78 17.14
N SER A 6 -25.47 22.02 16.90
CA SER A 6 -25.59 20.71 16.28
C SER A 6 -26.13 19.67 17.27
N THR A 7 -27.44 19.46 17.20
CA THR A 7 -28.10 18.29 17.79
C THR A 7 -27.83 17.08 16.91
N TRP A 8 -27.61 15.91 17.52
CA TRP A 8 -27.53 14.64 16.80
C TRP A 8 -28.73 14.49 15.83
N CYS A 9 -28.48 14.04 14.61
CA CYS A 9 -29.51 13.82 13.60
C CYS A 9 -29.50 12.36 13.12
N ARG A 10 -30.65 11.89 12.66
CA ARG A 10 -30.77 10.56 12.07
C ARG A 10 -30.14 10.57 10.67
N LEU A 11 -29.09 9.77 10.47
CA LEU A 11 -28.54 9.43 9.15
C LEU A 11 -29.38 8.41 8.39
N ASN A 12 -29.37 8.52 7.07
CA ASN A 12 -29.73 7.48 6.11
C ASN A 12 -28.47 6.70 5.69
N VAL A 13 -28.45 5.40 5.98
CA VAL A 13 -27.29 4.51 5.83
C VAL A 13 -27.57 3.47 4.74
N GLY A 14 -26.65 3.35 3.77
CA GLY A 14 -26.65 2.25 2.80
C GLY A 14 -25.59 1.20 3.17
N VAL A 15 -25.97 -0.07 3.28
CA VAL A 15 -25.04 -1.19 3.53
C VAL A 15 -25.01 -2.09 2.30
N ILE A 16 -23.85 -2.22 1.66
CA ILE A 16 -23.65 -3.06 0.48
C ILE A 16 -23.11 -4.42 0.94
N GLY A 17 -23.93 -5.46 0.83
CA GLY A 17 -23.63 -6.82 1.30
C GLY A 17 -24.49 -7.23 2.49
N GLY A 18 -25.27 -8.30 2.33
CA GLY A 18 -26.16 -8.88 3.33
C GLY A 18 -25.55 -10.06 4.09
N GLY A 19 -24.23 -10.17 4.17
CA GLY A 19 -23.53 -11.17 4.99
C GLY A 19 -23.57 -10.83 6.49
N ILE A 20 -22.97 -11.68 7.33
CA ILE A 20 -22.96 -11.51 8.80
C ILE A 20 -22.49 -10.11 9.23
N GLY A 21 -21.40 -9.60 8.65
CA GLY A 21 -20.90 -8.25 8.96
C GLY A 21 -21.86 -7.12 8.56
N GLY A 22 -22.50 -7.25 7.40
CA GLY A 22 -23.50 -6.28 6.92
C GLY A 22 -24.75 -6.26 7.80
N LEU A 23 -25.28 -7.43 8.17
CA LEU A 23 -26.42 -7.55 9.08
C LEU A 23 -26.09 -7.00 10.47
N ALA A 24 -24.93 -7.36 11.02
CA ALA A 24 -24.47 -6.86 12.32
C ALA A 24 -24.33 -5.32 12.31
N THR A 25 -23.75 -4.76 11.24
CA THR A 25 -23.59 -3.30 11.09
C THR A 25 -24.95 -2.60 10.99
N ALA A 26 -25.85 -3.16 10.20
CA ALA A 26 -27.20 -2.62 10.08
C ALA A 26 -27.97 -2.67 11.41
N LEU A 27 -27.83 -3.76 12.18
CA LEU A 27 -28.41 -3.88 13.52
C LEU A 27 -27.85 -2.83 14.48
N SER A 28 -26.53 -2.70 14.53
CA SER A 28 -25.83 -1.73 15.38
C SER A 28 -26.23 -0.28 15.06
N LEU A 29 -26.27 0.10 13.78
CA LEU A 29 -26.62 1.45 13.34
C LEU A 29 -28.11 1.77 13.49
N ARG A 30 -29.02 0.81 13.26
CA ARG A 30 -30.45 1.06 13.52
C ARG A 30 -30.69 1.30 15.01
N ARG A 31 -30.05 0.55 15.89
CA ARG A 31 -30.12 0.72 17.35
C ARG A 31 -29.57 2.09 17.78
N ALA A 32 -28.50 2.56 17.14
CA ALA A 32 -27.98 3.92 17.32
C ALA A 32 -28.96 5.03 16.89
N GLY A 33 -30.03 4.68 16.16
CA GLY A 33 -31.14 5.55 15.80
C GLY A 33 -31.21 5.92 14.32
N HIS A 34 -30.39 5.30 13.48
CA HIS A 34 -30.29 5.57 12.04
C HIS A 34 -31.33 4.79 11.21
N ALA A 35 -31.63 5.28 10.00
CA ALA A 35 -32.41 4.55 9.02
C ALA A 35 -31.46 3.77 8.11
N VAL A 36 -31.59 2.45 8.04
CA VAL A 36 -30.62 1.58 7.36
C VAL A 36 -31.29 0.80 6.23
N THR A 37 -30.65 0.78 5.06
CA THR A 37 -31.02 -0.09 3.93
C THR A 37 -29.85 -1.02 3.59
N ILE A 38 -30.13 -2.31 3.50
CA ILE A 38 -29.17 -3.36 3.13
C ILE A 38 -29.42 -3.75 1.67
N TYR A 39 -28.36 -3.75 0.87
CA TYR A 39 -28.37 -4.12 -0.54
C TYR A 39 -27.61 -5.43 -0.72
N GLU A 40 -28.29 -6.48 -1.17
CA GLU A 40 -27.72 -7.80 -1.39
C GLU A 40 -27.84 -8.19 -2.86
N ARG A 41 -26.75 -8.73 -3.43
CA ARG A 41 -26.70 -9.14 -4.84
C ARG A 41 -27.51 -10.41 -5.10
N ALA A 42 -27.59 -11.31 -4.12
CA ALA A 42 -28.35 -12.55 -4.22
C ALA A 42 -29.86 -12.28 -4.32
N ASP A 43 -30.54 -13.17 -5.03
CA ASP A 43 -32.00 -13.19 -5.18
C ASP A 43 -32.73 -13.79 -3.97
N ALA A 44 -32.01 -14.58 -3.17
CA ALA A 44 -32.49 -15.21 -1.95
C ALA A 44 -31.33 -15.46 -0.98
N ILE A 45 -31.66 -15.62 0.30
CA ILE A 45 -30.74 -16.13 1.31
C ILE A 45 -30.53 -17.62 1.02
N ARG A 46 -29.27 -18.03 0.85
CA ARG A 46 -28.90 -19.41 0.52
C ARG A 46 -28.06 -20.00 1.65
N ASP A 47 -28.16 -21.31 1.80
CA ASP A 47 -27.30 -22.04 2.71
C ASP A 47 -25.86 -22.06 2.18
N ALA A 48 -25.01 -21.27 2.82
CA ALA A 48 -23.60 -21.19 2.49
C ALA A 48 -22.80 -22.39 3.02
N GLY A 49 -23.41 -23.21 3.89
CA GLY A 49 -22.72 -24.23 4.66
C GLY A 49 -21.75 -23.64 5.70
N ALA A 50 -21.27 -24.52 6.55
CA ALA A 50 -20.21 -24.42 7.55
C ALA A 50 -20.62 -23.92 8.92
N SER A 51 -19.92 -24.42 9.95
CA SER A 51 -19.98 -23.83 11.27
C SER A 51 -19.21 -22.51 11.30
N ILE A 52 -19.60 -21.63 12.22
CA ILE A 52 -18.94 -20.37 12.48
C ILE A 52 -18.84 -20.14 13.99
N SER A 53 -17.62 -19.89 14.43
CA SER A 53 -17.33 -19.62 15.84
C SER A 53 -17.63 -18.17 16.21
N CYS A 54 -18.13 -17.96 17.42
CA CYS A 54 -18.29 -16.65 18.02
C CYS A 54 -17.82 -16.67 19.48
N ALA A 55 -16.63 -16.15 19.72
CA ALA A 55 -16.04 -15.99 21.05
C ALA A 55 -16.64 -14.78 21.79
N ALA A 56 -16.27 -14.59 23.07
CA ALA A 56 -16.80 -13.54 23.95
C ALA A 56 -16.71 -12.14 23.35
N ASN A 57 -15.68 -11.87 22.55
CA ASN A 57 -15.50 -10.58 21.89
C ASN A 57 -16.59 -10.26 20.85
N GLY A 58 -17.18 -11.28 20.23
CA GLY A 58 -18.36 -11.14 19.36
C GLY A 58 -19.68 -11.32 20.12
N THR A 59 -19.80 -12.35 20.96
CA THR A 59 -21.06 -12.69 21.65
C THR A 59 -21.49 -11.61 22.65
N LYS A 60 -20.56 -10.85 23.22
CA LYS A 60 -20.88 -9.66 24.04
C LYS A 60 -21.74 -8.64 23.29
N TRP A 61 -21.46 -8.42 22.00
CA TRP A 61 -22.20 -7.44 21.20
C TRP A 61 -23.56 -7.98 20.79
N LEU A 62 -23.67 -9.27 20.48
CA LEU A 62 -24.96 -9.89 20.23
C LEU A 62 -25.87 -9.79 21.48
N ALA A 63 -25.32 -10.00 22.67
CA ALA A 63 -26.02 -9.82 23.94
C ALA A 63 -26.41 -8.36 24.19
N GLU A 64 -25.47 -7.42 24.02
CA GLU A 64 -25.71 -5.96 24.13
C GLU A 64 -26.81 -5.49 23.17
N TRP A 65 -26.90 -6.08 21.98
CA TRP A 65 -27.93 -5.75 21.00
C TRP A 65 -29.29 -6.42 21.25
N GLY A 66 -29.37 -7.28 22.27
CA GLY A 66 -30.58 -8.04 22.60
C GLY A 66 -30.95 -9.06 21.53
N VAL A 67 -29.96 -9.61 20.81
CA VAL A 67 -30.20 -10.66 19.82
C VAL A 67 -30.62 -11.94 20.55
N ASP A 68 -31.72 -12.55 20.11
CA ASP A 68 -32.13 -13.86 20.61
C ASP A 68 -31.22 -14.95 20.04
N ILE A 69 -30.19 -15.29 20.84
CA ILE A 69 -29.19 -16.29 20.49
C ILE A 69 -29.80 -17.68 20.24
N THR A 70 -30.98 -17.98 20.80
CA THR A 70 -31.59 -19.31 20.68
C THR A 70 -32.02 -19.63 19.25
N LEU A 71 -32.35 -18.60 18.45
CA LEU A 71 -32.68 -18.73 17.03
C LEU A 71 -31.51 -19.22 16.17
N GLY A 72 -30.27 -18.91 16.58
CA GLY A 72 -29.06 -19.40 15.94
C GLY A 72 -28.76 -20.88 16.25
N ASN A 73 -29.53 -21.50 17.14
CA ASN A 73 -29.37 -22.88 17.62
C ASN A 73 -27.89 -23.28 17.88
N PRO A 74 -27.11 -22.49 18.64
CA PRO A 74 -25.68 -22.74 18.81
C PRO A 74 -25.39 -23.93 19.73
N ILE A 75 -24.16 -24.44 19.62
CA ILE A 75 -23.53 -25.23 20.67
C ILE A 75 -22.54 -24.35 21.43
N GLN A 76 -22.61 -24.36 22.77
CA GLN A 76 -21.56 -23.75 23.58
C GLN A 76 -20.34 -24.66 23.59
N ILE A 77 -19.17 -24.11 23.24
CA ILE A 77 -17.89 -24.82 23.31
C ILE A 77 -17.43 -24.81 24.78
N ARG A 78 -17.17 -26.00 25.32
CA ARG A 78 -16.74 -26.23 26.71
C ARG A 78 -15.28 -26.68 26.82
N SER A 79 -14.72 -27.22 25.75
CA SER A 79 -13.29 -27.51 25.67
C SER A 79 -12.77 -27.46 24.24
N GLN A 80 -11.46 -27.26 24.08
CA GLN A 80 -10.74 -27.53 22.83
C GLN A 80 -9.81 -28.71 23.06
N ILE A 81 -9.98 -29.78 22.29
CA ILE A 81 -9.24 -31.03 22.45
C ILE A 81 -8.39 -31.26 21.21
N ARG A 82 -7.07 -31.25 21.39
CA ARG A 82 -6.10 -31.54 20.34
C ARG A 82 -5.67 -32.99 20.40
N HIS A 83 -5.80 -33.67 19.26
CA HIS A 83 -5.34 -35.01 18.99
C HIS A 83 -4.12 -35.00 18.07
N ALA A 84 -3.21 -35.95 18.27
CA ALA A 84 -2.17 -36.24 17.30
C ALA A 84 -2.78 -36.86 16.04
N LEU A 85 -2.44 -36.34 14.86
CA LEU A 85 -3.02 -36.82 13.59
C LEU A 85 -2.77 -38.30 13.32
N GLU A 86 -1.57 -38.80 13.63
CA GLU A 86 -1.12 -40.16 13.27
C GLU A 86 -1.61 -41.26 14.22
N THR A 87 -1.85 -40.93 15.50
CA THR A 87 -2.23 -41.93 16.52
C THR A 87 -3.66 -41.74 17.02
N GLY A 88 -4.22 -40.54 16.87
CA GLY A 88 -5.51 -40.17 17.45
C GLY A 88 -5.46 -39.95 18.96
N ASP A 89 -4.30 -40.07 19.60
CA ASP A 89 -4.14 -39.84 21.03
C ASP A 89 -4.43 -38.38 21.39
N VAL A 90 -5.09 -38.17 22.53
CA VAL A 90 -5.30 -36.83 23.09
C VAL A 90 -3.95 -36.27 23.51
N GLY A 91 -3.52 -35.18 22.87
CA GLY A 91 -2.28 -34.48 23.19
C GLY A 91 -2.49 -33.37 24.21
N ASP A 92 -3.47 -32.50 23.98
CA ASP A 92 -3.65 -31.27 24.77
C ASP A 92 -5.14 -30.91 24.88
N VAL A 93 -5.59 -30.55 26.09
CA VAL A 93 -6.98 -30.23 26.40
C VAL A 93 -7.03 -28.85 27.06
N LEU A 94 -7.70 -27.91 26.42
CA LEU A 94 -8.06 -26.64 27.02
C LEU A 94 -9.48 -26.74 27.58
N ASP A 95 -9.59 -26.69 28.90
CA ASP A 95 -10.87 -26.54 29.56
C ASP A 95 -11.35 -25.08 29.44
N LEU A 96 -12.58 -24.90 28.94
CA LEU A 96 -13.27 -23.61 28.81
C LEU A 96 -14.50 -23.55 29.72
N SER A 97 -14.58 -24.42 30.74
CA SER A 97 -15.68 -24.44 31.72
C SER A 97 -15.81 -23.11 32.48
N ASP A 98 -14.70 -22.43 32.76
CA ASP A 98 -14.66 -21.12 33.43
C ASP A 98 -14.73 -19.92 32.47
N TYR A 99 -14.93 -20.16 31.17
CA TYR A 99 -14.86 -19.11 30.15
C TYR A 99 -15.91 -18.01 30.35
N VAL A 100 -17.14 -18.39 30.71
CA VAL A 100 -18.23 -17.43 30.99
C VAL A 100 -17.94 -16.62 32.24
N GLU A 101 -17.37 -17.25 33.28
CA GLU A 101 -16.99 -16.55 34.51
C GLU A 101 -15.90 -15.51 34.24
N LYS A 102 -14.89 -15.85 33.41
CA LYS A 102 -13.79 -14.96 33.05
C LYS A 102 -14.19 -13.81 32.14
N TRP A 103 -15.00 -14.09 31.12
CA TRP A 103 -15.25 -13.13 30.01
C TRP A 103 -16.68 -12.61 29.95
N GLY A 104 -17.56 -13.06 30.85
CA GLY A 104 -18.96 -12.66 30.95
C GLY A 104 -19.90 -13.23 29.89
N HIS A 105 -19.35 -13.82 28.82
CA HIS A 105 -20.13 -14.31 27.68
C HIS A 105 -19.62 -15.68 27.19
N SER A 106 -20.54 -16.49 26.67
CA SER A 106 -20.25 -17.83 26.16
C SER A 106 -19.46 -17.79 24.85
N TYR A 107 -18.64 -18.82 24.63
CA TYR A 107 -18.08 -19.15 23.33
C TYR A 107 -19.06 -20.10 22.60
N TYR A 108 -19.69 -19.62 21.54
CA TYR A 108 -20.63 -20.39 20.72
C TYR A 108 -20.04 -20.85 19.39
N ASN A 109 -20.49 -22.01 18.94
CA ASN A 109 -20.37 -22.49 17.57
C ASN A 109 -21.76 -22.51 16.94
N PHE A 110 -21.96 -21.70 15.91
CA PHE A 110 -23.22 -21.62 15.16
C PHE A 110 -23.11 -22.38 13.86
N TYR A 111 -24.25 -22.77 13.29
CA TYR A 111 -24.32 -23.04 11.86
C TYR A 111 -24.46 -21.69 11.13
N ARG A 112 -23.65 -21.44 10.10
CA ARG A 112 -23.54 -20.11 9.47
C ARG A 112 -24.90 -19.60 8.96
N PHE A 113 -25.71 -20.48 8.39
CA PHE A 113 -27.06 -20.13 7.93
C PHE A 113 -28.00 -19.76 9.07
N ASP A 114 -27.95 -20.46 10.20
CA ASP A 114 -28.79 -20.17 11.36
C ASP A 114 -28.35 -18.86 12.04
N MET A 115 -27.04 -18.58 12.14
CA MET A 115 -26.53 -17.29 12.64
C MET A 115 -26.96 -16.13 11.74
N HIS A 116 -26.94 -16.33 10.41
CA HIS A 116 -27.41 -15.34 9.44
C HIS A 116 -28.91 -15.07 9.63
N THR A 117 -29.72 -16.13 9.75
CA THR A 117 -31.17 -16.03 9.99
C THR A 117 -31.47 -15.30 11.29
N MET A 118 -30.79 -15.66 12.38
CA MET A 118 -30.87 -14.99 13.68
C MET A 118 -30.60 -13.48 13.58
N LEU A 119 -29.53 -13.08 12.89
CA LEU A 119 -29.21 -11.67 12.67
C LEU A 119 -30.21 -10.98 11.74
N MET A 120 -30.72 -11.68 10.73
CA MET A 120 -31.73 -11.18 9.80
C MET A 120 -33.04 -10.87 10.54
N GLU A 121 -33.47 -11.76 11.43
CA GLU A 121 -34.65 -11.54 12.27
C GLU A 121 -34.42 -10.36 13.22
N ALA A 122 -33.26 -10.26 13.86
CA ALA A 122 -32.94 -9.13 14.74
C ALA A 122 -32.91 -7.79 13.98
N VAL A 123 -32.38 -7.76 12.76
CA VAL A 123 -32.20 -6.51 12.01
C VAL A 123 -33.47 -6.03 11.30
N THR A 124 -34.35 -6.94 10.88
CA THR A 124 -35.62 -6.62 10.19
C THR A 124 -36.85 -6.69 11.10
N GLY A 125 -36.73 -7.32 12.27
CA GLY A 125 -37.80 -7.47 13.25
C GLY A 125 -37.96 -6.29 14.22
N PRO A 126 -38.90 -6.41 15.17
CA PRO A 126 -39.11 -5.42 16.22
C PRO A 126 -37.88 -5.32 17.14
N GLY A 127 -37.55 -4.12 17.60
CA GLY A 127 -36.38 -3.85 18.44
C GLY A 127 -36.09 -2.36 18.56
N GLU A 128 -34.96 -2.00 19.17
CA GLU A 128 -34.52 -0.61 19.26
C GLU A 128 -34.22 -0.02 17.86
N GLY A 129 -34.75 1.17 17.60
CA GLY A 129 -34.62 1.84 16.31
C GLY A 129 -35.52 1.26 15.22
N GLN A 130 -35.52 1.91 14.05
CA GLN A 130 -36.36 1.51 12.93
C GLN A 130 -35.84 0.22 12.29
N PRO A 131 -36.71 -0.77 11.97
CA PRO A 131 -36.31 -1.94 11.20
C PRO A 131 -35.54 -1.59 9.92
N ALA A 132 -34.43 -2.29 9.67
CA ALA A 132 -33.67 -2.08 8.46
C ALA A 132 -34.43 -2.63 7.25
N VAL A 133 -34.24 -2.01 6.10
CA VAL A 133 -34.87 -2.43 4.84
C VAL A 133 -33.91 -3.30 4.05
N LEU A 134 -34.29 -4.54 3.73
CA LEU A 134 -33.52 -5.42 2.85
C LEU A 134 -33.95 -5.25 1.38
N ARG A 135 -32.98 -5.12 0.49
CA ARG A 135 -33.16 -5.04 -0.97
C ARG A 135 -32.28 -6.10 -1.65
N LEU A 136 -32.92 -7.18 -2.09
CA LEU A 136 -32.32 -8.26 -2.87
C LEU A 136 -32.14 -7.86 -4.35
N ASN A 137 -31.36 -8.63 -5.11
CA ASN A 137 -31.05 -8.37 -6.52
C ASN A 137 -30.48 -6.95 -6.75
N ARG A 138 -29.50 -6.58 -5.93
CA ARG A 138 -28.83 -5.29 -5.97
C ARG A 138 -27.33 -5.50 -6.09
N THR A 139 -26.90 -5.87 -7.29
CA THR A 139 -25.48 -6.00 -7.62
C THR A 139 -24.85 -4.62 -7.75
N TYR A 140 -23.88 -4.34 -6.90
CA TYR A 140 -23.07 -3.13 -6.93
C TYR A 140 -22.31 -3.01 -8.25
N GLU A 141 -22.27 -1.81 -8.82
CA GLU A 141 -21.50 -1.47 -10.01
C GLU A 141 -20.43 -0.40 -9.71
N SER A 142 -20.86 0.75 -9.17
CA SER A 142 -19.96 1.87 -8.84
C SER A 142 -20.55 2.76 -7.74
N LEU A 143 -19.75 3.71 -7.24
CA LEU A 143 -20.18 4.71 -6.27
C LEU A 143 -19.51 6.07 -6.48
N ASP A 144 -20.20 7.14 -6.06
CA ASP A 144 -19.62 8.46 -5.79
C ASP A 144 -19.42 8.58 -4.27
N ALA A 145 -18.17 8.51 -3.82
CA ALA A 145 -17.84 8.44 -2.40
C ALA A 145 -18.11 9.73 -1.65
N GLU A 146 -18.00 10.88 -2.33
CA GLU A 146 -18.21 12.20 -1.74
C GLU A 146 -19.69 12.48 -1.51
N LYS A 147 -20.55 12.01 -2.41
CA LYS A 147 -22.00 12.21 -2.33
C LYS A 147 -22.74 11.06 -1.67
N GLY A 148 -22.09 9.91 -1.47
CA GLY A 148 -22.72 8.70 -0.95
C GLY A 148 -23.73 8.09 -1.93
N VAL A 149 -23.48 8.20 -3.23
CA VAL A 149 -24.37 7.68 -4.28
C VAL A 149 -23.88 6.31 -4.73
N ILE A 150 -24.77 5.30 -4.68
CA ILE A 150 -24.52 3.92 -5.10
C ILE A 150 -25.21 3.69 -6.43
N ILE A 151 -24.51 3.12 -7.40
CA ILE A 151 -25.04 2.71 -8.71
C ILE A 151 -25.03 1.18 -8.77
N PHE A 152 -26.16 0.60 -9.17
CA PHE A 152 -26.33 -0.84 -9.34
C PHE A 152 -26.39 -1.21 -10.82
N THR A 153 -26.01 -2.46 -11.15
CA THR A 153 -25.94 -2.97 -12.54
C THR A 153 -27.26 -2.95 -13.31
N ASN A 154 -28.38 -2.77 -12.62
CA ASN A 154 -29.70 -2.61 -13.23
C ASN A 154 -30.04 -1.14 -13.57
N GLY A 155 -29.06 -0.23 -13.48
CA GLY A 155 -29.21 1.21 -13.71
C GLY A 155 -29.84 1.99 -12.56
N THR A 156 -30.21 1.34 -11.45
CA THR A 156 -30.77 2.04 -10.28
C THR A 156 -29.66 2.80 -9.56
N SER A 157 -29.91 4.06 -9.22
CA SER A 157 -29.03 4.89 -8.38
C SER A 157 -29.75 5.29 -7.09
N VAL A 158 -29.05 5.21 -5.95
CA VAL A 158 -29.57 5.58 -4.62
C VAL A 158 -28.53 6.39 -3.86
N GLN A 159 -28.98 7.39 -3.10
CA GLN A 159 -28.11 8.23 -2.28
C GLN A 159 -28.34 7.96 -0.79
N HIS A 160 -27.24 7.91 -0.04
CA HIS A 160 -27.21 7.79 1.41
C HIS A 160 -26.27 8.84 2.02
N ASP A 161 -26.48 9.17 3.28
CA ASP A 161 -25.58 10.07 4.01
C ASP A 161 -24.22 9.40 4.28
N ILE A 162 -24.24 8.07 4.47
CA ILE A 162 -23.11 7.19 4.71
C ILE A 162 -23.34 5.85 4.01
N VAL A 163 -22.28 5.27 3.43
CA VAL A 163 -22.30 3.97 2.76
C VAL A 163 -21.28 3.02 3.40
N ILE A 164 -21.69 1.79 3.70
CA ILE A 164 -20.84 0.76 4.28
C ILE A 164 -20.64 -0.36 3.25
N GLY A 165 -19.39 -0.57 2.83
CA GLY A 165 -18.96 -1.72 2.03
C GLY A 165 -18.72 -2.95 2.90
N ALA A 166 -19.66 -3.88 2.87
CA ALA A 166 -19.63 -5.16 3.58
C ALA A 166 -19.77 -6.35 2.60
N ASP A 167 -19.30 -6.18 1.37
CA ASP A 167 -19.48 -7.08 0.21
C ASP A 167 -18.41 -8.20 0.11
N GLY A 168 -17.71 -8.46 1.21
CA GLY A 168 -16.88 -9.65 1.41
C GLY A 168 -15.49 -9.60 0.77
N VAL A 169 -14.79 -10.74 0.77
CA VAL A 169 -13.40 -10.87 0.29
C VAL A 169 -13.22 -10.41 -1.16
N GLY A 170 -14.24 -10.60 -2.01
CA GLY A 170 -14.27 -10.18 -3.41
C GLY A 170 -14.72 -8.73 -3.64
N SER A 171 -14.71 -7.89 -2.58
CA SER A 171 -15.31 -6.55 -2.56
C SER A 171 -15.06 -5.73 -3.83
N SER A 172 -16.15 -5.33 -4.47
CA SER A 172 -16.17 -4.36 -5.56
C SER A 172 -16.14 -2.94 -5.02
N VAL A 173 -16.73 -2.69 -3.85
CA VAL A 173 -16.66 -1.38 -3.17
C VAL A 173 -15.20 -1.00 -2.89
N ARG A 174 -14.39 -1.95 -2.40
CA ARG A 174 -12.95 -1.77 -2.19
C ARG A 174 -12.21 -1.42 -3.48
N ARG A 175 -12.58 -2.03 -4.61
CA ARG A 175 -11.95 -1.70 -5.91
C ARG A 175 -12.23 -0.26 -6.32
N SER A 176 -13.40 0.28 -5.97
CA SER A 176 -13.72 1.70 -6.20
C SER A 176 -12.88 2.67 -5.36
N PHE A 177 -12.15 2.18 -4.35
CA PHE A 177 -11.15 2.97 -3.61
C PHE A 177 -9.78 2.94 -4.31
N GLY A 178 -9.65 2.28 -5.47
CA GLY A 178 -8.37 2.03 -6.14
C GLY A 178 -7.51 0.97 -5.43
N ILE A 179 -8.06 0.25 -4.44
CA ILE A 179 -7.33 -0.75 -3.68
C ILE A 179 -7.34 -2.08 -4.42
N ILE A 180 -6.19 -2.45 -4.96
CA ILE A 180 -5.92 -3.78 -5.50
C ILE A 180 -5.33 -4.64 -4.37
N PRO A 181 -6.02 -5.70 -3.91
CA PRO A 181 -5.51 -6.52 -2.81
C PRO A 181 -4.22 -7.24 -3.19
N GLU A 182 -3.14 -6.95 -2.46
CA GLU A 182 -1.99 -7.83 -2.43
C GLU A 182 -2.39 -9.10 -1.67
N ARG A 183 -2.45 -10.22 -2.39
CA ARG A 183 -2.80 -11.53 -1.84
C ARG A 183 -1.77 -12.56 -2.24
N LYS A 184 -1.31 -13.34 -1.27
CA LYS A 184 -0.44 -14.50 -1.48
C LYS A 184 -1.31 -15.75 -1.42
N ARG A 185 -1.19 -16.61 -2.44
CA ARG A 185 -1.84 -17.93 -2.41
C ARG A 185 -1.22 -18.74 -1.29
N SER A 186 -2.05 -19.33 -0.42
CA SER A 186 -1.57 -20.28 0.56
C SER A 186 -1.11 -21.56 -0.13
N THR A 187 -0.11 -22.22 0.45
CA THR A 187 0.32 -23.58 0.07
C THR A 187 -0.67 -24.65 0.53
N ALA A 188 -1.60 -24.29 1.42
CA ALA A 188 -2.70 -25.14 1.87
C ALA A 188 -4.05 -24.82 1.18
N THR A 189 -4.90 -25.83 1.14
CA THR A 189 -6.33 -25.74 0.83
C THR A 189 -7.17 -26.17 2.03
N CYS A 190 -8.47 -25.88 2.01
CA CYS A 190 -9.44 -26.35 2.99
C CYS A 190 -10.58 -27.07 2.29
N TYR A 191 -10.92 -28.27 2.72
CA TYR A 191 -12.17 -28.94 2.38
C TYR A 191 -13.12 -28.81 3.56
N TYR A 192 -14.31 -28.28 3.31
CA TYR A 192 -15.38 -28.23 4.28
C TYR A 192 -16.37 -29.36 3.99
N CYS A 193 -16.84 -30.05 5.03
CA CYS A 193 -17.81 -31.15 4.93
C CYS A 193 -18.80 -31.14 6.11
N LEU A 194 -19.96 -31.77 5.93
CA LEU A 194 -20.94 -32.03 6.98
C LEU A 194 -21.18 -33.51 7.21
N ILE A 195 -21.56 -33.86 8.44
CA ILE A 195 -22.06 -35.19 8.78
C ILE A 195 -23.28 -35.02 9.70
N THR A 196 -24.37 -35.74 9.42
CA THR A 196 -25.57 -35.63 10.25
C THR A 196 -25.39 -36.37 11.58
N SER A 197 -26.04 -35.87 12.63
CA SER A 197 -26.02 -36.53 13.95
C SER A 197 -26.53 -37.97 13.91
N SER A 198 -27.51 -38.29 13.05
CA SER A 198 -27.97 -39.66 12.83
C SER A 198 -26.89 -40.55 12.25
N ASP A 199 -26.11 -40.07 11.30
CA ASP A 199 -25.02 -40.85 10.70
C ASP A 199 -23.88 -41.04 11.72
N VAL A 200 -23.52 -40.00 12.48
CA VAL A 200 -22.52 -40.13 13.56
C VAL A 200 -22.96 -41.16 14.61
N GLN A 201 -24.25 -41.22 14.95
CA GLN A 201 -24.82 -42.23 15.86
C GLN A 201 -24.80 -43.63 15.26
N GLN A 202 -25.15 -43.81 13.99
CA GLN A 202 -25.07 -45.10 13.29
C GLN A 202 -23.64 -45.63 13.24
N LEU A 203 -22.66 -44.72 13.14
CA LEU A 203 -21.24 -45.03 13.24
C LEU A 203 -20.77 -45.26 14.69
N GLY A 204 -21.62 -45.15 15.71
CA GLY A 204 -21.22 -45.34 17.10
C GLY A 204 -20.14 -44.36 17.58
N LEU A 205 -20.09 -43.16 16.99
CA LEU A 205 -19.10 -42.11 17.27
C LEU A 205 -19.75 -40.89 17.95
N SER A 206 -20.81 -41.10 18.72
CA SER A 206 -21.60 -40.02 19.35
C SER A 206 -20.79 -39.19 20.35
N ASP A 207 -19.67 -39.70 20.85
CA ASP A 207 -18.71 -38.96 21.67
C ASP A 207 -18.08 -37.75 20.93
N MET A 208 -18.04 -37.78 19.59
CA MET A 208 -17.50 -36.70 18.76
C MET A 208 -18.49 -35.54 18.55
N MET A 209 -19.75 -35.70 19.00
CA MET A 209 -20.82 -34.69 18.92
C MET A 209 -20.97 -33.87 20.21
N ARG A 210 -20.02 -34.00 21.14
CA ARG A 210 -20.05 -33.28 22.41
C ARG A 210 -19.86 -31.78 22.22
N SER A 211 -20.05 -31.03 23.29
CA SER A 211 -19.83 -29.58 23.38
C SER A 211 -18.33 -29.22 23.35
N ASP A 212 -17.54 -29.86 22.50
CA ASP A 212 -16.09 -29.73 22.39
C ASP A 212 -15.72 -29.35 20.95
N ALA A 213 -14.67 -28.57 20.78
CA ALA A 213 -14.00 -28.41 19.49
C ALA A 213 -12.86 -29.42 19.42
N ILE A 214 -12.92 -30.35 18.46
CA ILE A 214 -11.95 -31.43 18.31
C ILE A 214 -11.02 -31.09 17.15
N GLU A 215 -9.71 -31.18 17.39
CA GLU A 215 -8.70 -30.83 16.41
C GLU A 215 -7.69 -31.97 16.25
N TYR A 216 -7.35 -32.36 15.03
CA TYR A 216 -6.27 -33.29 14.73
C TYR A 216 -5.16 -32.54 14.01
N TRP A 217 -3.94 -32.61 14.54
CA TRP A 217 -2.81 -31.84 14.03
C TRP A 217 -1.67 -32.77 13.58
N GLY A 218 -1.25 -32.59 12.33
CA GLY A 218 -0.09 -33.26 11.75
C GLY A 218 1.06 -32.28 11.51
N ASN A 219 2.18 -32.80 11.00
CA ASN A 219 3.34 -31.97 10.66
C ASN A 219 3.03 -30.99 9.51
N GLY A 220 3.33 -29.70 9.66
CA GLY A 220 3.14 -28.71 8.59
C GLY A 220 1.68 -28.27 8.45
N GLU A 221 1.07 -28.49 7.28
CA GLU A 221 -0.24 -27.91 6.91
C GLU A 221 -1.44 -28.82 7.15
N TYR A 222 -1.21 -30.06 7.61
CA TYR A 222 -2.24 -31.08 7.80
C TYR A 222 -3.04 -30.87 9.08
N LYS A 223 -4.33 -30.56 8.96
CA LYS A 223 -5.22 -30.41 10.12
C LYS A 223 -6.64 -30.88 9.82
N VAL A 224 -7.31 -31.43 10.82
CA VAL A 224 -8.76 -31.69 10.77
C VAL A 224 -9.42 -31.05 11.98
N VAL A 225 -10.43 -30.22 11.77
CA VAL A 225 -11.18 -29.55 12.85
C VAL A 225 -12.63 -29.96 12.76
N LEU A 226 -13.20 -30.47 13.86
CA LEU A 226 -14.57 -30.93 13.96
C LEU A 226 -15.28 -30.20 15.10
N SER A 227 -16.49 -29.74 14.84
CA SER A 227 -17.32 -29.11 15.86
C SER A 227 -18.81 -29.33 15.58
N ALA A 228 -19.56 -29.70 16.62
CA ALA A 228 -21.00 -29.80 16.53
C ALA A 228 -21.62 -28.40 16.42
N CYS A 229 -22.67 -28.26 15.61
CA CYS A 229 -23.44 -27.04 15.44
C CYS A 229 -24.94 -27.37 15.27
N ARG A 230 -25.79 -26.35 15.16
CA ARG A 230 -27.25 -26.50 14.97
C ARG A 230 -27.87 -27.41 16.03
N GLY A 231 -27.66 -27.07 17.30
CA GLY A 231 -28.16 -27.82 18.45
C GLY A 231 -27.60 -29.25 18.55
N GLY A 232 -26.49 -29.53 17.86
CA GLY A 232 -25.88 -30.86 17.81
C GLY A 232 -26.52 -31.78 16.76
N SER A 233 -27.32 -31.24 15.83
CA SER A 233 -27.89 -32.03 14.74
C SER A 233 -26.89 -32.29 13.60
N VAL A 234 -25.81 -31.50 13.52
CA VAL A 234 -24.81 -31.54 12.45
C VAL A 234 -23.39 -31.42 13.02
N LEU A 235 -22.47 -32.26 12.54
CA LEU A 235 -21.03 -32.12 12.73
C LEU A 235 -20.42 -31.39 11.54
N SER A 236 -19.82 -30.22 11.79
CA SER A 236 -19.07 -29.47 10.78
C SER A 236 -17.61 -29.87 10.83
N VAL A 237 -17.03 -30.20 9.67
CA VAL A 237 -15.65 -30.68 9.55
C VAL A 237 -14.87 -29.84 8.55
N PHE A 238 -13.69 -29.37 8.95
CA PHE A 238 -12.73 -28.69 8.08
C PHE A 238 -11.46 -29.52 7.98
N VAL A 239 -11.05 -29.84 6.76
CA VAL A 239 -9.84 -30.61 6.45
C VAL A 239 -8.89 -29.72 5.72
N PHE A 240 -7.73 -29.50 6.30
CA PHE A 240 -6.67 -28.68 5.74
C PHE A 240 -5.52 -29.56 5.31
N SER A 241 -5.07 -29.39 4.08
CA SER A 241 -3.97 -30.13 3.48
C SER A 241 -3.23 -29.23 2.48
N PRO A 242 -2.00 -29.59 2.08
CA PRO A 242 -1.34 -28.94 0.95
C PRO A 242 -2.21 -28.97 -0.32
N VAL A 243 -2.09 -27.93 -1.13
CA VAL A 243 -2.82 -27.80 -2.40
C VAL A 243 -2.49 -29.01 -3.31
N PRO A 244 -3.50 -29.72 -3.85
CA PRO A 244 -3.26 -30.80 -4.79
C PRO A 244 -2.74 -30.26 -6.14
N PRO A 245 -2.13 -31.11 -6.99
CA PRO A 245 -1.82 -30.79 -8.38
C PRO A 245 -2.98 -30.08 -9.13
N GLU A 246 -2.65 -29.15 -10.03
CA GLU A 246 -3.61 -28.21 -10.65
C GLU A 246 -4.70 -28.90 -11.49
N ASP A 247 -4.38 -30.04 -12.10
CA ASP A 247 -5.32 -30.92 -12.81
C ASP A 247 -6.38 -31.49 -11.86
N ILE A 248 -5.95 -31.98 -10.69
CA ILE A 248 -6.85 -32.48 -9.65
C ILE A 248 -7.69 -31.34 -9.06
N TRP A 249 -7.12 -30.14 -8.94
CA TRP A 249 -7.84 -28.96 -8.45
C TRP A 249 -9.01 -28.55 -9.36
N GLN A 250 -8.82 -28.53 -10.69
CA GLN A 250 -9.85 -28.17 -11.66
C GLN A 250 -11.01 -29.17 -11.70
N ASP A 251 -10.72 -30.46 -11.52
CA ASP A 251 -11.74 -31.51 -11.41
C ASP A 251 -12.58 -31.36 -10.13
N LEU A 252 -11.95 -30.97 -9.01
CA LEU A 252 -12.62 -30.74 -7.73
C LEU A 252 -13.49 -29.46 -7.71
N GLU A 253 -13.18 -28.45 -8.53
CA GLU A 253 -14.02 -27.26 -8.71
C GLU A 253 -15.29 -27.54 -9.54
N THR A 254 -15.34 -28.66 -10.28
CA THR A 254 -16.39 -28.95 -11.27
C THR A 254 -17.26 -30.18 -10.96
N CYS A 255 -16.90 -31.02 -9.98
CA CYS A 255 -17.61 -32.26 -9.65
C CYS A 255 -18.72 -32.11 -8.58
N ASP A 256 -19.89 -32.70 -8.85
CA ASP A 256 -20.99 -32.87 -7.88
C ASP A 256 -20.66 -33.98 -6.86
N ALA A 257 -20.05 -33.59 -5.74
CA ALA A 257 -19.96 -34.16 -4.37
C ALA A 257 -20.07 -35.68 -4.04
N HIS A 258 -20.29 -36.61 -4.96
CA HIS A 258 -20.41 -38.05 -4.68
C HIS A 258 -19.19 -38.81 -5.20
N GLY A 259 -18.23 -39.10 -4.31
CA GLY A 259 -17.03 -39.92 -4.62
C GLY A 259 -15.68 -39.32 -4.18
N ILE A 260 -15.66 -38.11 -3.62
CA ILE A 260 -14.43 -37.37 -3.30
C ILE A 260 -13.91 -37.67 -1.87
N SER A 261 -14.71 -38.30 -1.00
CA SER A 261 -14.33 -38.54 0.41
C SER A 261 -12.96 -39.20 0.60
N ASP A 262 -12.64 -40.22 -0.21
CA ASP A 262 -11.34 -40.88 -0.16
C ASP A 262 -10.20 -40.00 -0.69
N GLN A 263 -10.49 -39.10 -1.65
CA GLN A 263 -9.52 -38.14 -2.19
C GLN A 263 -9.23 -37.03 -1.17
N VAL A 264 -10.23 -36.52 -0.45
CA VAL A 264 -10.04 -35.52 0.62
C VAL A 264 -9.12 -36.05 1.73
N LEU A 265 -9.25 -37.33 2.07
CA LEU A 265 -8.46 -37.97 3.12
C LEU A 265 -7.19 -38.68 2.63
N GLN A 266 -6.98 -38.79 1.31
CA GLN A 266 -5.77 -39.37 0.71
C GLN A 266 -4.47 -38.77 1.27
N PRO A 267 -4.37 -37.45 1.52
CA PRO A 267 -3.16 -36.85 2.05
C PRO A 267 -2.82 -37.25 3.50
N PHE A 268 -3.68 -38.01 4.19
CA PHE A 268 -3.55 -38.33 5.61
C PHE A 268 -3.41 -39.84 5.87
N PRO A 269 -2.31 -40.49 5.47
CA PRO A 269 -2.18 -41.96 5.53
C PRO A 269 -2.32 -42.54 6.95
N GLY A 270 -1.95 -41.79 8.00
CA GLY A 270 -2.05 -42.20 9.41
C GLY A 270 -3.27 -41.68 10.18
N LEU A 271 -4.28 -41.10 9.52
CA LEU A 271 -5.43 -40.49 10.20
C LEU A 271 -6.21 -41.50 11.06
N ASP A 272 -6.64 -41.06 12.26
CA ASP A 272 -7.51 -41.82 13.17
C ASP A 272 -8.63 -42.55 12.39
N PRO A 273 -8.73 -43.89 12.48
CA PRO A 273 -9.73 -44.67 11.76
C PRO A 273 -11.17 -44.21 12.00
N ARG A 274 -11.46 -43.58 13.16
CA ARG A 274 -12.77 -42.99 13.45
C ARG A 274 -13.08 -41.81 12.52
N ILE A 275 -12.09 -40.98 12.19
CA ILE A 275 -12.26 -39.88 11.22
C ILE A 275 -12.47 -40.43 9.81
N ARG A 276 -11.69 -41.44 9.39
CA ARG A 276 -11.92 -42.09 8.09
C ARG A 276 -13.33 -42.67 7.98
N ARG A 277 -13.82 -43.29 9.07
CA ARG A 277 -15.17 -43.82 9.17
C ARG A 277 -16.24 -42.72 9.09
N LEU A 278 -16.03 -41.56 9.71
CA LEU A 278 -16.91 -40.39 9.58
C LEU A 278 -17.08 -39.94 8.12
N PHE A 279 -16.00 -39.92 7.34
CA PHE A 279 -16.04 -39.47 5.94
C PHE A 279 -16.80 -40.41 4.98
N THR A 280 -17.14 -41.63 5.41
CA THR A 280 -18.03 -42.52 4.64
C THR A 280 -19.46 -41.98 4.52
N HIS A 281 -19.86 -41.05 5.40
CA HIS A 281 -21.17 -40.39 5.41
C HIS A 281 -21.03 -38.86 5.29
N ALA A 282 -19.87 -38.36 4.86
CA ALA A 282 -19.69 -36.93 4.64
C ALA A 282 -20.50 -36.45 3.44
N ILE A 283 -21.21 -35.34 3.63
CA ILE A 283 -22.01 -34.66 2.61
C ILE A 283 -21.54 -33.21 2.46
N ASP A 284 -21.95 -32.56 1.38
CA ASP A 284 -21.66 -31.14 1.11
C ASP A 284 -20.15 -30.80 1.15
N ILE A 285 -19.34 -31.67 0.55
CA ILE A 285 -17.88 -31.51 0.47
C ILE A 285 -17.56 -30.36 -0.50
N ARG A 286 -16.98 -29.25 0.02
CA ARG A 286 -16.63 -28.06 -0.78
C ARG A 286 -15.16 -27.69 -0.62
N PRO A 287 -14.40 -27.53 -1.71
CA PRO A 287 -13.04 -27.01 -1.66
C PRO A 287 -13.03 -25.48 -1.52
N TRP A 288 -12.21 -24.97 -0.60
CA TRP A 288 -11.99 -23.54 -0.36
C TRP A 288 -10.51 -23.21 -0.58
N ARG A 289 -10.24 -22.38 -1.58
CA ARG A 289 -8.89 -21.85 -1.81
C ARG A 289 -8.57 -20.79 -0.77
N LEU A 290 -7.41 -20.94 -0.13
CA LEU A 290 -6.97 -20.03 0.93
C LEU A 290 -5.98 -18.98 0.41
N PHE A 291 -6.14 -17.75 0.89
CA PHE A 291 -5.30 -16.61 0.54
C PHE A 291 -4.89 -15.84 1.79
N GLU A 292 -3.62 -15.53 1.88
CA GLU A 292 -3.10 -14.56 2.84
C GLU A 292 -3.23 -13.16 2.23
N HIS A 293 -3.79 -12.21 2.97
CA HIS A 293 -3.98 -10.84 2.52
C HIS A 293 -3.13 -9.87 3.34
N SER A 294 -2.48 -8.91 2.67
CA SER A 294 -1.83 -7.78 3.34
C SER A 294 -2.88 -6.80 3.89
N PRO A 295 -2.63 -6.13 5.03
CA PRO A 295 -3.46 -5.01 5.50
C PRO A 295 -3.60 -3.91 4.43
N PHE A 296 -4.81 -3.39 4.24
CA PHE A 296 -5.08 -2.37 3.21
C PHE A 296 -4.68 -0.95 3.66
N PRO A 297 -4.31 -0.05 2.73
CA PRO A 297 -3.78 1.27 3.07
C PRO A 297 -4.83 2.21 3.67
N THR A 298 -6.10 2.11 3.29
CA THR A 298 -7.23 2.85 3.89
C THR A 298 -8.47 1.97 3.97
N TRP A 299 -9.35 2.24 4.93
CA TRP A 299 -10.68 1.62 5.07
C TRP A 299 -11.82 2.59 4.82
N HIS A 300 -11.56 3.88 4.59
CA HIS A 300 -12.61 4.85 4.29
C HIS A 300 -12.21 5.86 3.20
N MET A 301 -13.22 6.42 2.54
CA MET A 301 -13.08 7.46 1.51
C MET A 301 -14.39 8.26 1.45
N GLY A 302 -14.32 9.58 1.62
CA GLY A 302 -15.50 10.45 1.66
C GLY A 302 -16.51 10.00 2.71
N ARG A 303 -17.71 9.61 2.26
CA ARG A 303 -18.84 9.09 3.06
C ARG A 303 -18.93 7.57 3.08
N VAL A 304 -17.90 6.87 2.60
CA VAL A 304 -17.89 5.41 2.42
C VAL A 304 -16.83 4.78 3.32
N CYS A 305 -17.13 3.64 3.95
CA CYS A 305 -16.11 2.81 4.59
C CYS A 305 -16.26 1.32 4.28
N LEU A 306 -15.17 0.57 4.40
CA LEU A 306 -15.08 -0.87 4.29
C LEU A 306 -15.13 -1.53 5.67
N MET A 307 -15.73 -2.70 5.77
CA MET A 307 -15.77 -3.50 7.01
C MET A 307 -15.78 -5.01 6.74
N GLY A 308 -15.49 -5.81 7.77
CA GLY A 308 -15.40 -7.27 7.64
C GLY A 308 -14.38 -7.68 6.56
N ASP A 309 -14.67 -8.77 5.84
CA ASP A 309 -13.78 -9.27 4.77
C ASP A 309 -13.57 -8.28 3.60
N ALA A 310 -14.40 -7.23 3.47
CA ALA A 310 -14.11 -6.17 2.51
C ALA A 310 -12.89 -5.34 2.94
N ALA A 311 -12.62 -5.22 4.24
CA ALA A 311 -11.54 -4.43 4.84
C ALA A 311 -10.36 -5.27 5.38
N HIS A 312 -10.62 -6.46 5.93
CA HIS A 312 -9.60 -7.30 6.59
C HIS A 312 -9.85 -8.81 6.39
N PRO A 313 -9.90 -9.29 5.13
CA PRO A 313 -10.06 -10.72 4.87
C PRO A 313 -8.89 -11.52 5.46
N MET A 314 -9.17 -12.61 6.17
CA MET A 314 -8.13 -13.35 6.91
C MET A 314 -8.23 -14.86 6.70
N MET A 315 -7.13 -15.56 7.00
CA MET A 315 -7.11 -17.01 7.06
C MET A 315 -8.10 -17.52 8.13
N PRO A 316 -8.74 -18.67 7.94
CA PRO A 316 -9.79 -19.15 8.85
C PRO A 316 -9.25 -19.76 10.16
N ASP A 317 -7.94 -19.96 10.29
CA ASP A 317 -7.29 -20.73 11.36
C ASP A 317 -7.61 -20.27 12.79
N GLN A 318 -7.81 -18.96 12.98
CA GLN A 318 -8.17 -18.42 14.30
C GLN A 318 -9.69 -18.33 14.50
N SER A 319 -10.51 -18.63 13.50
CA SER A 319 -11.98 -18.55 13.57
C SER A 319 -12.53 -17.17 14.02
N GLN A 320 -11.78 -16.09 13.76
CA GLN A 320 -12.10 -14.74 14.26
C GLN A 320 -12.72 -13.78 13.23
N GLY A 321 -12.82 -14.15 11.94
CA GLY A 321 -13.30 -13.24 10.89
C GLY A 321 -14.68 -12.64 11.18
N ALA A 322 -15.65 -13.47 11.57
CA ALA A 322 -16.99 -12.99 11.92
C ALA A 322 -17.00 -12.13 13.18
N CYS A 323 -16.21 -12.49 14.20
CA CYS A 323 -16.09 -11.68 15.42
C CYS A 323 -15.50 -10.30 15.12
N GLN A 324 -14.50 -10.21 14.24
CA GLN A 324 -13.93 -8.92 13.83
C GLN A 324 -14.94 -8.07 13.06
N ALA A 325 -15.77 -8.66 12.21
CA ALA A 325 -16.86 -7.95 11.55
C ALA A 325 -17.95 -7.46 12.54
N ILE A 326 -18.25 -8.23 13.59
CA ILE A 326 -19.17 -7.81 14.67
C ILE A 326 -18.56 -6.66 15.49
N GLU A 327 -17.26 -6.70 15.76
CA GLU A 327 -16.57 -5.58 16.44
C GLU A 327 -16.56 -4.30 15.58
N ASP A 328 -16.39 -4.41 14.26
CA ASP A 328 -16.51 -3.27 13.35
C ASP A 328 -17.91 -2.65 13.42
N ALA A 329 -18.95 -3.51 13.35
CA ALA A 329 -20.34 -3.10 13.46
C ALA A 329 -20.61 -2.35 14.78
N ALA A 330 -20.09 -2.88 15.89
CA ALA A 330 -20.19 -2.22 17.19
C ALA A 330 -19.49 -0.86 17.21
N ALA A 331 -18.26 -0.77 16.68
CA ALA A 331 -17.53 0.49 16.62
C ALA A 331 -18.30 1.55 15.81
N LEU A 332 -18.82 1.20 14.63
CA LEU A 332 -19.63 2.11 13.81
C LEU A 332 -20.90 2.59 14.53
N GLY A 333 -21.65 1.68 15.16
CA GLY A 333 -22.85 2.04 15.93
C GLY A 333 -22.55 2.94 17.13
N ILE A 334 -21.43 2.70 17.83
CA ILE A 334 -20.97 3.55 18.93
C ILE A 334 -20.62 4.94 18.40
N ILE A 335 -19.75 5.02 17.39
CA ILE A 335 -19.25 6.28 16.84
C ILE A 335 -20.40 7.16 16.35
N PHE A 336 -21.37 6.62 15.62
CA PHE A 336 -22.48 7.41 15.08
C PHE A 336 -23.67 7.59 16.04
N SER A 337 -23.58 7.07 17.26
CA SER A 337 -24.63 7.22 18.28
C SER A 337 -24.86 8.66 18.74
N LYS A 338 -26.01 8.87 19.39
CA LYS A 338 -26.39 10.13 20.06
C LYS A 338 -25.34 10.69 21.01
N ARG A 339 -24.51 9.82 21.58
CA ARG A 339 -23.48 10.17 22.56
C ARG A 339 -22.35 11.00 21.94
N TYR A 340 -21.89 10.63 20.75
CA TYR A 340 -20.71 11.23 20.13
C TYR A 340 -21.02 12.17 18.97
N LYS A 341 -22.25 12.15 18.45
CA LYS A 341 -22.78 13.19 17.52
C LYS A 341 -21.96 13.41 16.23
N PHE A 342 -21.24 12.40 15.73
CA PHE A 342 -20.52 12.47 14.44
C PHE A 342 -21.44 12.54 13.21
N THR A 343 -22.76 12.63 13.39
CA THR A 343 -23.73 12.75 12.29
C THR A 343 -23.62 14.08 11.54
N SER A 344 -22.97 15.10 12.13
CA SER A 344 -22.64 16.36 11.44
C SER A 344 -21.29 16.34 10.71
N ASP A 345 -20.44 15.34 10.99
CA ASP A 345 -19.13 15.16 10.35
C ASP A 345 -18.84 13.66 10.19
N ILE A 346 -19.38 13.11 9.11
CA ILE A 346 -19.35 11.67 8.84
C ILE A 346 -17.92 11.19 8.57
N ASN A 347 -17.14 12.00 7.86
CA ASN A 347 -15.77 11.64 7.50
C ASN A 347 -14.89 11.53 8.76
N ALA A 348 -15.00 12.48 9.70
CA ALA A 348 -14.30 12.39 10.98
C ALA A 348 -14.68 11.13 11.77
N GLY A 349 -15.96 10.75 11.78
CA GLY A 349 -16.41 9.50 12.40
C GLY A 349 -15.79 8.25 11.75
N LEU A 350 -15.73 8.22 10.42
CA LEU A 350 -15.11 7.12 9.67
C LEU A 350 -13.59 7.03 9.89
N CYS A 351 -12.91 8.17 10.02
CA CYS A 351 -11.50 8.23 10.37
C CYS A 351 -11.23 7.59 11.75
N VAL A 352 -12.07 7.89 12.75
CA VAL A 352 -11.99 7.26 14.08
C VAL A 352 -12.21 5.75 14.00
N TYR A 353 -13.21 5.31 13.23
CA TYR A 353 -13.47 3.88 13.01
C TYR A 353 -12.23 3.16 12.47
N GLU A 354 -11.62 3.68 11.41
CA GLU A 354 -10.42 3.09 10.83
C GLU A 354 -9.26 3.06 11.85
N ARG A 355 -8.98 4.18 12.50
CA ARG A 355 -7.86 4.31 13.45
C ARG A 355 -7.94 3.31 14.60
N VAL A 356 -9.14 2.98 15.06
CA VAL A 356 -9.36 2.05 16.17
C VAL A 356 -9.39 0.60 15.70
N ARG A 357 -10.07 0.31 14.59
CA ARG A 357 -10.34 -1.08 14.17
C ARG A 357 -9.22 -1.70 13.36
N LYS A 358 -8.54 -0.92 12.52
CA LYS A 358 -7.50 -1.41 11.61
C LYS A 358 -6.32 -2.09 12.32
N PRO A 359 -5.68 -1.48 13.35
CA PRO A 359 -4.56 -2.14 14.04
C PRO A 359 -4.97 -3.47 14.68
N ARG A 360 -6.17 -3.53 15.27
CA ARG A 360 -6.70 -4.74 15.92
C ARG A 360 -7.01 -5.85 14.92
N ALA A 361 -7.76 -5.56 13.86
CA ALA A 361 -8.10 -6.58 12.87
C ALA A 361 -6.85 -7.07 12.11
N SER A 362 -5.90 -6.18 11.80
CA SER A 362 -4.63 -6.57 11.17
C SER A 362 -3.77 -7.46 12.07
N LYS A 363 -3.77 -7.25 13.40
CA LYS A 363 -3.10 -8.17 14.34
C LYS A 363 -3.72 -9.56 14.29
N VAL A 364 -5.06 -9.64 14.26
CA VAL A 364 -5.80 -10.90 14.12
C VAL A 364 -5.52 -11.56 12.77
N GLN A 365 -5.55 -10.81 11.66
CA GLN A 365 -5.25 -11.31 10.31
C GLN A 365 -3.85 -11.95 10.24
N ALA A 366 -2.84 -11.29 10.83
CA ALA A 366 -1.49 -11.83 10.91
C ALA A 366 -1.40 -13.10 11.79
N ALA A 367 -2.12 -13.13 12.92
CA ALA A 367 -2.18 -14.31 13.78
C ALA A 367 -2.86 -15.51 13.09
N SER A 368 -3.93 -15.26 12.33
CA SER A 368 -4.59 -16.27 11.51
C SER A 368 -3.65 -16.86 10.46
N ALA A 369 -2.85 -16.04 9.79
CA ALA A 369 -1.87 -16.54 8.82
C ALA A 369 -0.80 -17.43 9.48
N ARG A 370 -0.27 -17.03 10.65
CA ARG A 370 0.72 -17.82 11.40
C ARG A 370 0.16 -19.17 11.88
N ALA A 371 -1.09 -19.16 12.36
CA ALA A 371 -1.72 -20.35 12.88
C ALA A 371 -1.77 -21.47 11.84
N ARG A 372 -1.75 -21.18 10.53
CA ARG A 372 -1.74 -22.17 9.45
C ARG A 372 -0.62 -23.21 9.56
N THR A 373 0.60 -22.79 9.86
CA THR A 373 1.80 -23.64 9.79
C THR A 373 2.38 -24.01 11.16
N ASP A 374 1.89 -23.40 12.24
CA ASP A 374 2.37 -23.65 13.60
C ASP A 374 1.46 -24.61 14.35
N ILE A 375 1.94 -25.84 14.58
CA ILE A 375 1.21 -26.91 15.25
C ILE A 375 0.85 -26.64 16.72
N SER A 376 1.40 -25.57 17.27
CA SER A 376 1.32 -25.22 18.69
C SER A 376 0.27 -24.11 18.96
N GLU A 377 -0.20 -23.44 17.92
CA GLU A 377 -1.26 -22.41 17.99
C GLU A 377 -2.63 -23.01 18.28
N ARG A 378 -3.54 -22.30 18.96
CA ARG A 378 -4.93 -22.73 19.20
C ARG A 378 -5.90 -21.97 18.30
N ILE A 379 -7.10 -22.51 18.15
CA ILE A 379 -8.19 -21.80 17.47
C ILE A 379 -8.72 -20.71 18.41
N GLY A 380 -8.81 -19.48 17.91
CA GLY A 380 -9.38 -18.33 18.62
C GLY A 380 -8.34 -17.37 19.20
N PHE A 381 -7.17 -17.89 19.59
CA PHE A 381 -6.07 -17.12 20.18
C PHE A 381 -4.76 -17.93 20.22
N SER A 382 -3.65 -17.26 20.52
CA SER A 382 -2.31 -17.85 20.69
C SER A 382 -1.99 -18.16 22.16
N THR A 383 -1.56 -19.39 22.47
CA THR A 383 -1.30 -19.84 23.84
C THR A 383 0.16 -19.81 24.29
N LEU A 384 1.15 -19.92 23.41
CA LEU A 384 2.55 -20.10 23.84
C LEU A 384 3.37 -18.81 23.78
N THR A 385 4.31 -18.66 24.72
CA THR A 385 5.40 -17.66 24.66
C THR A 385 6.74 -18.30 24.22
N THR A 386 6.94 -19.59 24.50
CA THR A 386 8.10 -20.39 24.10
C THR A 386 7.78 -21.89 24.01
N GLY A 387 8.44 -22.62 23.10
CA GLY A 387 8.41 -24.07 22.92
C GLY A 387 9.64 -24.59 22.14
N LYS A 388 9.85 -25.92 22.08
CA LYS A 388 11.04 -26.54 21.44
C LYS A 388 11.25 -26.18 19.96
N LEU A 389 10.18 -25.77 19.27
CA LEU A 389 10.17 -25.41 17.84
C LEU A 389 9.74 -23.96 17.61
N TYR A 390 9.55 -23.17 18.68
CA TYR A 390 8.99 -21.82 18.59
C TYR A 390 9.42 -20.90 19.73
N LYS A 391 9.76 -19.66 19.39
CA LYS A 391 9.97 -18.56 20.33
C LYS A 391 9.21 -17.37 19.77
N VAL A 392 8.32 -16.76 20.56
CA VAL A 392 7.67 -15.51 20.13
C VAL A 392 8.79 -14.48 19.93
N ALA A 393 8.99 -14.02 18.69
CA ALA A 393 10.06 -13.06 18.38
C ALA A 393 9.85 -11.69 19.06
N ASP A 394 8.63 -11.41 19.52
CA ASP A 394 8.19 -10.20 20.21
C ASP A 394 6.88 -10.49 20.98
N GLU A 395 6.94 -10.64 22.31
CA GLU A 395 5.78 -11.01 23.15
C GLU A 395 4.61 -10.02 23.05
N SER A 396 4.88 -8.76 22.68
CA SER A 396 3.84 -7.74 22.48
C SER A 396 2.94 -8.00 21.27
N LYS A 397 3.36 -8.88 20.35
CA LYS A 397 2.62 -9.22 19.12
C LYS A 397 1.86 -10.54 19.20
N LYS A 398 1.99 -11.28 20.30
CA LYS A 398 1.16 -12.45 20.59
C LYS A 398 -0.30 -12.04 20.62
N LEU A 399 -1.19 -12.84 20.05
CA LEU A 399 -2.64 -12.64 20.14
C LEU A 399 -3.14 -13.43 21.34
N THR A 400 -3.27 -12.84 22.52
CA THR A 400 -3.67 -13.63 23.71
C THR A 400 -5.20 -13.79 23.80
N ILE A 401 -5.65 -14.77 24.60
CA ILE A 401 -7.09 -14.92 24.91
C ILE A 401 -7.62 -13.69 25.64
N GLU A 402 -6.78 -13.07 26.48
CA GLU A 402 -7.07 -11.81 27.17
C GLU A 402 -7.21 -10.65 26.18
N GLU A 403 -6.37 -10.56 25.16
CA GLU A 403 -6.49 -9.50 24.16
C GLU A 403 -7.68 -9.70 23.23
N ILE A 404 -8.01 -10.96 22.91
CA ILE A 404 -9.18 -11.26 22.08
C ILE A 404 -10.45 -10.93 22.85
N ASN A 405 -10.63 -11.50 24.04
CA ASN A 405 -11.88 -11.41 24.81
C ASN A 405 -11.95 -10.18 25.71
N GLY A 406 -10.81 -9.65 26.12
CA GLY A 406 -10.72 -8.47 26.96
C GLY A 406 -11.31 -7.25 26.27
N SER A 407 -12.16 -6.55 27.00
CA SER A 407 -12.41 -5.14 26.75
C SER A 407 -11.08 -4.41 26.92
N ALA A 408 -10.67 -3.54 25.98
CA ALA A 408 -9.59 -2.60 26.26
C ALA A 408 -9.80 -2.01 27.68
N GLY A 409 -8.78 -2.14 28.54
CA GLY A 409 -8.94 -2.43 29.97
C GLY A 409 -9.95 -1.62 30.77
N ILE A 410 -10.78 -2.34 31.53
CA ILE A 410 -11.20 -1.99 32.90
C ILE A 410 -11.29 -3.31 33.69
N PRO A 411 -10.39 -3.60 34.65
CA PRO A 411 -10.58 -4.71 35.56
C PRO A 411 -11.63 -4.33 36.61
N ALA A 412 -12.57 -5.25 36.85
CA ALA A 412 -13.59 -5.16 37.88
C ALA A 412 -12.94 -5.14 39.28
N THR A 413 -12.61 -3.96 39.80
CA THR A 413 -12.39 -3.75 41.23
C THR A 413 -13.25 -2.58 41.70
N GLY A 414 -14.08 -2.87 42.70
CA GLY A 414 -15.26 -2.10 43.04
C GLY A 414 -15.00 -0.68 43.50
N TYR A 415 -15.73 0.27 42.90
CA TYR A 415 -16.14 1.50 43.57
C TYR A 415 -17.63 1.72 43.32
N LYS A 416 -18.41 1.72 44.40
CA LYS A 416 -19.82 2.10 44.41
C LYS A 416 -19.93 3.57 44.01
N LEU A 417 -20.66 3.87 42.94
CA LEU A 417 -21.09 5.22 42.58
C LEU A 417 -22.16 5.70 43.58
N THR A 418 -21.79 6.55 44.52
CA THR A 418 -22.74 7.43 45.22
C THR A 418 -22.92 8.72 44.43
N MET A 419 -24.15 8.97 43.99
CA MET A 419 -24.58 10.25 43.43
C MET A 419 -24.64 11.32 44.51
N ALA A 420 -24.04 12.48 44.25
CA ALA A 420 -24.31 13.71 45.01
C ALA A 420 -24.53 14.89 44.04
N GLN A 421 -25.73 15.46 44.11
CA GLN A 421 -26.12 16.74 43.51
C GLN A 421 -25.65 17.89 44.41
N SER A 422 -25.12 18.98 43.85
CA SER A 422 -25.21 20.33 44.44
C SER A 422 -24.91 21.44 43.42
N ALA A 423 -25.46 22.62 43.67
CA ALA A 423 -25.84 23.63 42.69
C ALA A 423 -25.02 24.94 42.75
N ARG A 424 -25.04 25.67 41.62
CA ARG A 424 -25.09 27.15 41.41
C ARG A 424 -23.89 28.09 41.73
N THR A 425 -23.91 29.21 40.96
CA THR A 425 -23.15 30.50 41.01
C THR A 425 -21.74 30.51 40.40
N ALA A 426 -21.27 31.47 39.58
CA ALA A 426 -21.77 32.75 39.06
C ALA A 426 -21.00 33.17 37.77
N ASN A 427 -21.54 34.18 37.07
CA ASN A 427 -21.06 34.87 35.86
C ASN A 427 -19.55 35.18 35.77
N THR A 428 -18.97 35.01 34.58
CA THR A 428 -18.30 36.10 33.82
C THR A 428 -17.93 35.64 32.40
N SER A 429 -18.22 36.50 31.43
CA SER A 429 -18.03 36.31 30.00
C SER A 429 -16.55 36.33 29.60
N LYS A 430 -16.03 35.23 29.05
CA LYS A 430 -14.82 35.20 28.21
C LYS A 430 -15.00 34.16 27.11
N TYR A 431 -14.73 34.58 25.88
CA TYR A 431 -14.66 33.75 24.68
C TYR A 431 -13.68 32.59 24.91
N VAL A 432 -14.17 31.36 24.80
CA VAL A 432 -13.36 30.14 24.84
C VAL A 432 -13.15 29.67 23.42
N TYR A 433 -11.89 29.75 22.96
CA TYR A 433 -11.38 29.00 21.82
C TYR A 433 -11.57 27.50 22.10
N ILE A 434 -12.22 26.78 21.18
CA ILE A 434 -12.25 25.32 21.20
C ILE A 434 -10.88 24.86 20.67
N SER A 435 -9.94 24.66 21.60
CA SER A 435 -8.73 23.87 21.39
C SER A 435 -9.12 22.39 21.28
N ILE A 436 -8.47 21.66 20.37
CA ILE A 436 -8.57 20.20 20.17
C ILE A 436 -7.87 19.45 21.33
N SER A 437 -8.13 19.86 22.58
CA SER A 437 -7.59 19.24 23.80
C SER A 437 -8.60 18.36 24.54
N ASN A 438 -9.85 18.27 24.07
CA ASN A 438 -10.92 17.50 24.70
C ASN A 438 -11.21 16.12 24.05
N ILE A 439 -10.27 15.55 23.29
CA ILE A 439 -10.25 14.11 22.94
C ILE A 439 -9.39 13.31 23.95
N SER A 440 -9.03 13.90 25.08
CA SER A 440 -8.29 13.24 26.17
C SER A 440 -9.16 12.29 27.03
N HIS A 441 -10.46 12.17 26.78
CA HIS A 441 -11.36 11.25 27.51
C HIS A 441 -11.72 9.96 26.76
N LEU A 442 -11.11 9.69 25.60
CA LEU A 442 -11.24 8.40 24.89
C LEU A 442 -9.90 7.66 24.69
N THR A 443 -8.79 8.22 25.15
CA THR A 443 -7.47 7.56 25.12
C THR A 443 -6.75 7.83 26.44
N GLY A 444 -6.91 6.92 27.40
CA GLY A 444 -6.25 7.03 28.69
C GLY A 444 -6.11 5.67 29.38
N SER A 445 -5.01 4.98 29.12
CA SER A 445 -4.12 4.44 30.18
C SER A 445 -2.95 3.69 29.55
N TYR A 446 -1.78 4.32 29.55
CA TYR A 446 -0.48 3.71 29.86
C TYR A 446 0.50 4.86 30.13
N LEU A 447 0.32 5.50 31.28
CA LEU A 447 1.35 6.30 31.95
C LEU A 447 0.77 6.73 33.31
N ASP A 448 0.96 5.89 34.33
CA ASP A 448 0.91 6.33 35.72
C ASP A 448 2.36 6.55 36.19
N LEU A 449 2.79 7.81 36.08
CA LEU A 449 3.89 8.38 36.83
C LEU A 449 3.38 8.66 38.24
N HIS A 450 3.49 7.70 39.16
CA HIS A 450 3.63 7.90 40.62
C HIS A 450 3.69 6.55 41.34
N LEU A 451 4.83 5.86 41.22
CA LEU A 451 5.27 4.82 42.16
C LEU A 451 6.80 4.67 42.10
N LEU A 452 7.48 5.81 42.21
CA LEU A 452 8.89 5.90 42.61
C LEU A 452 8.91 6.72 43.90
N GLU A 453 8.79 6.02 45.04
CA GLU A 453 9.33 6.39 46.36
C GLU A 453 8.69 5.50 47.44
N SER A 454 9.07 4.23 47.46
CA SER A 454 9.21 3.38 48.66
C SER A 454 9.35 1.94 48.23
N LEU A 455 10.55 1.40 48.43
CA LEU A 455 10.91 -0.01 48.71
C LEU A 455 12.32 -0.25 48.20
N SER A 456 13.26 0.24 49.00
CA SER A 456 14.66 -0.18 49.00
C SER A 456 14.78 -1.57 49.64
N ALA A 457 15.02 -2.61 48.83
CA ALA A 457 15.91 -3.77 49.08
C ALA A 457 15.75 -4.83 47.96
N PRO A 458 16.83 -5.53 47.55
CA PRO A 458 16.91 -6.22 46.27
C PRO A 458 16.35 -7.64 46.32
N MET A 459 15.67 -8.07 45.26
CA MET A 459 15.50 -9.48 44.91
C MET A 459 15.92 -9.69 43.46
N ASP A 460 16.99 -10.48 43.28
CA ASP A 460 17.60 -10.85 42.01
C ASP A 460 16.69 -11.78 41.19
N HIS A 461 16.34 -11.34 39.98
CA HIS A 461 15.98 -12.19 38.86
C HIS A 461 16.86 -11.80 37.65
N PRO A 462 17.48 -12.75 36.92
CA PRO A 462 18.34 -12.42 35.79
C PRO A 462 17.53 -11.78 34.65
N SER A 463 17.88 -10.54 34.31
CA SER A 463 17.33 -9.76 33.21
C SER A 463 18.07 -10.07 31.90
N ASP A 464 17.61 -11.04 31.11
CA ASP A 464 18.23 -11.36 29.82
C ASP A 464 17.41 -10.83 28.62
N SER A 465 16.76 -9.68 28.75
CA SER A 465 16.23 -8.93 27.60
C SER A 465 17.22 -7.86 27.16
N PHE A 466 17.60 -7.84 25.87
CA PHE A 466 18.51 -6.84 25.32
C PHE A 466 17.98 -5.42 25.57
N SER A 467 18.79 -4.57 26.21
CA SER A 467 18.44 -3.18 26.52
C SER A 467 19.50 -2.25 25.94
N TYR A 468 19.04 -1.18 25.28
CA TYR A 468 19.92 -0.18 24.71
C TYR A 468 20.43 0.80 25.77
N SER A 469 21.74 1.05 25.78
CA SER A 469 22.30 2.18 26.53
C SER A 469 21.80 3.50 25.95
N PRO A 470 21.28 4.46 26.75
CA PRO A 470 20.85 5.76 26.25
C PRO A 470 21.96 6.50 25.50
N LEU A 471 21.59 7.20 24.43
CA LEU A 471 22.51 8.04 23.65
C LEU A 471 22.34 9.50 24.05
N ASN A 472 23.43 10.25 24.15
CA ASN A 472 23.43 11.69 24.37
C ASN A 472 23.32 12.46 23.03
N PRO A 473 22.19 13.13 22.74
CA PRO A 473 22.01 13.88 21.50
C PRO A 473 22.96 15.09 21.39
N GLU A 474 23.30 15.75 22.51
CA GLU A 474 24.19 16.92 22.51
C GLU A 474 25.63 16.55 22.12
N ALA A 475 26.05 15.34 22.45
CA ALA A 475 27.34 14.79 22.07
C ALA A 475 27.32 14.10 20.69
N ALA A 476 26.20 14.10 19.97
CA ALA A 476 26.00 13.36 18.72
C ALA A 476 26.45 11.89 18.84
N GLU A 477 26.02 11.24 19.92
CA GLU A 477 26.35 9.83 20.14
C GLU A 477 25.55 8.91 19.22
N ILE A 478 26.24 7.89 18.73
CA ILE A 478 25.72 6.80 17.92
C ILE A 478 26.22 5.47 18.48
N ARG A 479 25.56 4.36 18.13
CA ARG A 479 26.06 3.01 18.38
C ARG A 479 26.76 2.46 17.14
N LEU A 480 27.85 1.72 17.33
CA LEU A 480 28.53 0.98 16.26
C LEU A 480 28.53 -0.51 16.58
N LEU A 481 28.25 -1.32 15.57
CA LEU A 481 28.18 -2.77 15.67
C LEU A 481 29.51 -3.39 15.24
N THR A 482 30.12 -4.21 16.08
CA THR A 482 31.28 -5.02 15.72
C THR A 482 30.84 -6.45 15.42
N ILE A 483 30.89 -6.86 14.15
CA ILE A 483 30.65 -8.24 13.72
C ILE A 483 31.87 -9.08 14.11
N LEU A 484 31.66 -10.16 14.86
CA LEU A 484 32.71 -11.07 15.30
C LEU A 484 33.03 -12.12 14.21
N PRO A 485 34.31 -12.53 14.08
CA PRO A 485 34.71 -13.48 13.04
C PRO A 485 34.23 -14.91 13.32
N ASP A 486 34.05 -15.68 12.25
CA ASP A 486 33.75 -17.13 12.32
C ASP A 486 34.60 -17.89 11.29
N LYS A 487 35.40 -18.84 11.76
CA LYS A 487 36.30 -19.63 10.91
C LYS A 487 35.56 -20.53 9.91
N ASN A 488 34.37 -21.02 10.27
CA ASN A 488 33.65 -22.04 9.51
C ASN A 488 32.48 -21.48 8.70
N GLY A 489 32.07 -20.23 8.96
CA GLY A 489 30.92 -19.58 8.31
C GLY A 489 29.56 -20.20 8.69
N LYS A 490 29.54 -21.10 9.67
CA LYS A 490 28.37 -21.89 10.09
C LYS A 490 27.83 -21.48 11.45
N ASP A 491 28.61 -20.77 12.26
CA ASP A 491 28.18 -20.36 13.59
C ASP A 491 27.14 -19.23 13.45
N PRO A 492 26.18 -19.09 14.40
CA PRO A 492 25.29 -17.95 14.46
C PRO A 492 26.05 -16.62 14.40
N VAL A 493 25.43 -15.58 13.82
CA VAL A 493 26.07 -14.25 13.78
C VAL A 493 26.18 -13.72 15.21
N ARG A 494 27.40 -13.35 15.61
CA ARG A 494 27.70 -12.74 16.91
C ARG A 494 28.27 -11.36 16.69
N CYS A 495 27.75 -10.40 17.43
CA CYS A 495 28.11 -9.00 17.36
C CYS A 495 28.31 -8.42 18.76
N THR A 496 28.98 -7.29 18.84
CA THR A 496 29.05 -6.46 20.07
C THR A 496 28.73 -5.02 19.74
N LEU A 497 28.08 -4.29 20.65
CA LEU A 497 27.64 -2.91 20.42
C LEU A 497 28.45 -1.94 21.28
N GLN A 498 28.90 -0.82 20.69
CA GLN A 498 29.62 0.22 21.43
C GLN A 498 29.08 1.61 21.11
N THR A 499 29.01 2.48 22.11
CA THR A 499 28.60 3.87 21.96
C THR A 499 29.81 4.75 21.68
N VAL A 500 29.72 5.60 20.66
CA VAL A 500 30.76 6.56 20.28
C VAL A 500 30.13 7.89 19.94
N SER A 501 30.88 8.98 20.06
CA SER A 501 30.45 10.30 19.59
C SER A 501 30.98 10.55 18.17
N LEU A 502 30.11 10.98 17.26
CA LEU A 502 30.52 11.43 15.92
C LEU A 502 31.46 12.65 15.98
N ASN A 503 31.39 13.46 17.05
CA ASN A 503 32.28 14.62 17.24
C ASN A 503 33.75 14.22 17.44
N ASN A 504 34.02 12.96 17.78
CA ASN A 504 35.37 12.42 17.92
C ASN A 504 35.90 11.76 16.64
N SER A 505 35.18 11.87 15.51
CA SER A 505 35.55 11.31 14.20
C SER A 505 35.93 9.82 14.23
N PRO A 506 35.05 8.94 14.75
CA PRO A 506 35.32 7.50 14.82
C PRO A 506 35.49 6.90 13.41
N GLN A 507 36.32 5.88 13.28
CA GLN A 507 36.51 5.13 12.01
C GLN A 507 35.59 3.90 12.00
N PHE A 508 34.67 3.82 11.03
CA PHE A 508 33.70 2.73 10.90
C PHE A 508 33.20 2.62 9.45
N GLU A 509 32.67 1.46 9.07
CA GLU A 509 31.93 1.28 7.81
C GLU A 509 30.44 1.52 8.03
N ALA A 510 29.66 1.81 6.99
CA ALA A 510 28.19 1.84 7.09
C ALA A 510 27.54 0.88 6.10
N LEU A 511 26.44 0.24 6.50
CA LEU A 511 25.63 -0.60 5.63
C LEU A 511 24.49 0.22 5.02
N SER A 512 24.34 0.13 3.71
CA SER A 512 23.21 0.66 2.94
C SER A 512 22.49 -0.54 2.32
N TYR A 513 21.22 -0.74 2.67
CA TYR A 513 20.48 -1.95 2.28
C TYR A 513 18.96 -1.78 2.38
N VAL A 514 18.21 -2.71 1.77
CA VAL A 514 16.75 -2.80 1.96
C VAL A 514 16.47 -3.74 3.13
N TRP A 515 15.64 -3.32 4.07
CA TRP A 515 15.32 -4.14 5.24
C TRP A 515 14.67 -5.49 4.91
N GLY A 516 13.95 -5.60 3.78
CA GLY A 516 13.18 -6.78 3.40
C GLY A 516 11.90 -6.92 4.23
N SER A 517 11.39 -8.14 4.38
CA SER A 517 10.24 -8.41 5.25
C SER A 517 10.61 -8.12 6.71
N VAL A 518 9.88 -7.18 7.34
CA VAL A 518 10.01 -6.89 8.78
C VAL A 518 9.21 -7.85 9.67
N ILE A 519 8.45 -8.77 9.03
CA ILE A 519 7.64 -9.79 9.68
C ILE A 519 8.49 -11.03 9.97
N GLU A 520 9.30 -11.45 9.01
CA GLU A 520 10.20 -12.58 9.13
C GLU A 520 11.50 -12.16 9.81
N LYS A 521 11.59 -12.45 11.12
CA LYS A 521 12.79 -12.18 11.92
C LYS A 521 13.56 -13.47 12.23
N VAL A 522 14.86 -13.33 12.35
CA VAL A 522 15.80 -14.37 12.73
C VAL A 522 16.70 -13.87 13.85
N GLU A 523 17.13 -14.80 14.71
CA GLU A 523 17.92 -14.49 15.91
C GLU A 523 19.42 -14.40 15.58
N ILE A 524 20.06 -13.34 16.05
CA ILE A 524 21.52 -13.18 16.15
C ILE A 524 21.90 -12.91 17.62
N LEU A 525 23.19 -12.90 17.95
CA LEU A 525 23.65 -12.52 19.29
C LEU A 525 24.31 -11.14 19.24
N VAL A 526 23.84 -10.20 20.07
CA VAL A 526 24.46 -8.88 20.28
C VAL A 526 24.83 -8.76 21.75
N ASP A 527 26.12 -8.58 22.04
CA ASP A 527 26.68 -8.61 23.40
C ASP A 527 26.32 -9.90 24.15
N ASP A 528 26.35 -11.02 23.41
CA ASP A 528 25.95 -12.36 23.85
C ASP A 528 24.47 -12.53 24.26
N ILE A 529 23.63 -11.52 23.99
CA ILE A 529 22.19 -11.55 24.22
C ILE A 529 21.45 -11.79 22.89
N PRO A 530 20.42 -12.64 22.84
CA PRO A 530 19.57 -12.81 21.68
C PRO A 530 18.93 -11.52 21.17
N PHE A 531 19.10 -11.22 19.88
CA PHE A 531 18.57 -10.04 19.20
C PHE A 531 17.93 -10.42 17.86
N GLN A 532 16.75 -9.88 17.57
CA GLN A 532 15.97 -10.25 16.38
C GLN A 532 16.20 -9.28 15.22
N VAL A 533 16.67 -9.79 14.08
CA VAL A 533 16.91 -9.02 12.84
C VAL A 533 16.08 -9.57 11.67
N THR A 534 15.90 -8.81 10.60
CA THR A 534 15.24 -9.33 9.39
C THR A 534 16.09 -10.42 8.71
N THR A 535 15.44 -11.32 7.98
CA THR A 535 16.13 -12.36 7.18
C THR A 535 17.15 -11.76 6.21
N ASN A 536 16.80 -10.62 5.60
CA ASN A 536 17.67 -9.90 4.67
C ASN A 536 18.92 -9.34 5.38
N LEU A 537 18.77 -8.77 6.58
CA LEU A 537 19.90 -8.26 7.36
C LEU A 537 20.80 -9.40 7.84
N GLU A 538 20.25 -10.54 8.26
CA GLU A 538 21.05 -11.69 8.66
C GLU A 538 21.92 -12.24 7.51
N ALA A 539 21.35 -12.33 6.31
CA ALA A 539 22.09 -12.70 5.11
C ALA A 539 23.22 -11.71 4.81
N ALA A 540 22.95 -10.40 4.92
CA ALA A 540 23.98 -9.36 4.77
C ALA A 540 25.10 -9.52 5.81
N LEU A 541 24.76 -9.69 7.09
CA LEU A 541 25.72 -9.89 8.17
C LEU A 541 26.60 -11.13 7.96
N LYS A 542 26.02 -12.25 7.52
CA LYS A 542 26.78 -13.46 7.16
C LYS A 542 27.76 -13.21 6.02
N CYS A 543 27.35 -12.49 4.98
CA CYS A 543 28.23 -12.15 3.86
C CYS A 543 29.33 -11.15 4.25
N LEU A 544 29.04 -10.23 5.17
CA LEU A 544 29.98 -9.21 5.65
C LEU A 544 30.98 -9.74 6.68
N ARG A 545 30.63 -10.85 7.37
CA ARG A 545 31.45 -11.48 8.41
C ARG A 545 32.74 -12.06 7.85
N HIS A 546 33.88 -11.63 8.38
CA HIS A 546 35.18 -12.20 8.02
C HIS A 546 35.50 -13.47 8.82
N SER A 547 36.39 -14.31 8.30
CA SER A 547 36.76 -15.56 8.97
C SER A 547 37.71 -15.38 10.16
N ARG A 548 38.44 -14.27 10.23
CA ARG A 548 39.50 -14.03 11.25
C ARG A 548 39.53 -12.63 11.85
N LYS A 549 38.88 -11.64 11.22
CA LYS A 549 38.94 -10.24 11.66
C LYS A 549 37.56 -9.78 12.10
N LYS A 550 37.52 -8.97 13.17
CA LYS A 550 36.31 -8.23 13.54
C LYS A 550 36.05 -7.15 12.48
N ARG A 551 34.78 -6.82 12.25
CA ARG A 551 34.38 -5.75 11.32
C ARG A 551 33.48 -4.76 12.04
N LEU A 552 33.89 -3.49 12.10
CA LEU A 552 33.15 -2.43 12.78
C LEU A 552 32.28 -1.68 11.75
N ILE A 553 30.98 -1.72 11.94
CA ILE A 553 29.99 -1.22 10.99
C ILE A 553 28.81 -0.56 11.69
N TRP A 554 28.25 0.49 11.09
CA TRP A 554 26.98 1.08 11.48
C TRP A 554 25.85 0.49 10.64
N ILE A 555 24.77 0.07 11.29
CA ILE A 555 23.58 -0.51 10.66
C ILE A 555 22.36 0.08 11.35
N ASP A 556 21.57 0.88 10.64
CA ASP A 556 20.40 1.59 11.14
C ASP A 556 19.47 0.71 12.01
N PHE A 557 19.13 -0.48 11.53
CA PHE A 557 18.19 -1.41 12.17
C PHE A 557 18.64 -1.87 13.57
N ILE A 558 19.96 -1.95 13.82
CA ILE A 558 20.52 -2.42 15.11
C ILE A 558 21.08 -1.24 15.92
N CYS A 559 21.67 -0.24 15.27
CA CYS A 559 22.34 0.85 15.97
C CYS A 559 21.35 1.91 16.51
N ILE A 560 20.14 1.95 15.95
CA ILE A 560 19.03 2.79 16.42
C ILE A 560 17.96 1.90 17.05
N ASP A 561 17.46 2.29 18.23
CA ASP A 561 16.31 1.67 18.85
C ASP A 561 15.04 1.98 18.05
N GLN A 562 14.62 1.01 17.23
CA GLN A 562 13.48 1.12 16.33
C GLN A 562 12.13 1.31 17.05
N ASN A 563 12.07 1.00 18.35
CA ASN A 563 10.85 1.12 19.16
C ASN A 563 10.78 2.44 19.94
N ASN A 564 11.84 3.26 19.92
CA ASN A 564 11.92 4.52 20.65
C ASN A 564 11.85 5.71 19.69
N VAL A 565 10.66 6.30 19.54
CA VAL A 565 10.42 7.45 18.66
C VAL A 565 11.31 8.65 19.03
N LYS A 566 11.54 8.90 20.32
CA LYS A 566 12.43 9.99 20.77
C LYS A 566 13.87 9.76 20.31
N GLU A 567 14.38 8.54 20.45
CA GLU A 567 15.71 8.19 19.93
C GLU A 567 15.75 8.35 18.41
N LYS A 568 14.76 7.82 17.68
CA LYS A 568 14.68 7.96 16.21
C LYS A 568 14.71 9.42 15.76
N ASN A 569 13.92 10.29 16.40
CA ASN A 569 13.89 11.73 16.10
C ASN A 569 15.25 12.40 16.36
N THR A 570 16.14 11.82 17.18
CA THR A 570 17.51 12.32 17.40
C THR A 570 18.57 11.67 16.51
N GLN A 571 18.39 10.39 16.14
CA GLN A 571 19.39 9.62 15.38
C GLN A 571 19.24 9.75 13.86
N LEU A 572 18.01 9.80 13.34
CA LEU A 572 17.77 9.99 11.90
C LEU A 572 18.37 11.30 11.35
N PRO A 573 18.28 12.45 12.06
CA PRO A 573 18.98 13.66 11.65
C PRO A 573 20.51 13.55 11.57
N LEU A 574 21.12 12.51 12.17
CA LEU A 574 22.56 12.24 12.10
C LEU A 574 22.95 11.35 10.91
N MET A 575 22.00 10.67 10.25
CA MET A 575 22.30 9.70 9.18
C MET A 575 23.18 10.28 8.07
N GLY A 576 22.91 11.51 7.62
CA GLY A 576 23.73 12.13 6.59
C GLY A 576 25.21 12.25 6.99
N ARG A 577 25.46 12.63 8.25
CA ARG A 577 26.81 12.68 8.81
C ARG A 577 27.41 11.28 8.95
N ILE A 578 26.62 10.29 9.38
CA ILE A 578 27.06 8.90 9.52
C ILE A 578 27.58 8.35 8.18
N TYR A 579 26.80 8.48 7.09
CA TYR A 579 27.23 8.00 5.77
C TYR A 579 28.36 8.84 5.16
N LYS A 580 28.38 10.16 5.40
CA LYS A 580 29.46 11.05 4.95
C LYS A 580 30.80 10.78 5.64
N ASP A 581 30.78 10.52 6.95
CA ASP A 581 31.96 10.31 7.79
C ASP A 581 32.44 8.84 7.79
N ALA A 582 31.62 7.89 7.31
CA ALA A 582 32.00 6.49 7.21
C ALA A 582 33.25 6.28 6.33
N THR A 583 34.16 5.42 6.79
CA THR A 583 35.41 5.09 6.07
C THR A 583 35.14 4.41 4.72
N SER A 584 34.04 3.66 4.64
CA SER A 584 33.48 3.02 3.44
C SER A 584 32.00 2.71 3.67
N VAL A 585 31.21 2.75 2.58
CA VAL A 585 29.80 2.35 2.60
C VAL A 585 29.61 1.13 1.72
N VAL A 586 28.90 0.14 2.26
CA VAL A 586 28.56 -1.08 1.55
C VAL A 586 27.10 -1.04 1.14
N ALA A 587 26.85 -0.96 -0.16
CA ALA A 587 25.52 -1.02 -0.77
C ALA A 587 25.16 -2.48 -1.04
N TRP A 588 24.39 -3.12 -0.16
CA TRP A 588 24.07 -4.54 -0.27
C TRP A 588 22.70 -4.75 -0.95
N LEU A 589 22.71 -5.43 -2.10
CA LEU A 589 21.55 -5.59 -2.99
C LEU A 589 20.70 -6.81 -2.65
N GLY A 590 21.25 -7.80 -1.94
CA GLY A 590 20.55 -9.04 -1.63
C GLY A 590 21.45 -10.27 -1.63
N PRO A 591 20.89 -11.44 -1.26
CA PRO A 591 21.57 -12.72 -1.40
C PRO A 591 21.81 -13.04 -2.88
N ILE A 592 22.90 -13.78 -3.15
CA ILE A 592 23.23 -14.23 -4.50
C ILE A 592 22.39 -15.46 -4.88
N ASN A 593 21.89 -15.49 -6.12
CA ASN A 593 21.24 -16.66 -6.71
C ASN A 593 22.13 -17.26 -7.83
N PRO A 594 21.85 -18.49 -8.31
CA PRO A 594 22.69 -19.15 -9.33
C PRO A 594 22.83 -18.35 -10.64
N ASN A 595 21.78 -17.66 -11.07
CA ASN A 595 21.80 -16.83 -12.27
C ASN A 595 22.72 -15.61 -12.07
N MET A 596 22.62 -14.93 -10.94
CA MET A 596 23.50 -13.82 -10.56
C MET A 596 24.96 -14.29 -10.44
N GLU A 597 25.21 -15.48 -9.89
CA GLU A 597 26.56 -16.05 -9.84
C GLU A 597 27.12 -16.26 -11.25
N GLN A 598 26.29 -16.72 -12.19
CA GLN A 598 26.67 -16.83 -13.60
C GLN A 598 27.01 -15.46 -14.21
N THR A 599 26.18 -14.44 -13.98
CA THR A 599 26.45 -13.06 -14.40
C THR A 599 27.77 -12.55 -13.81
N MET A 600 27.96 -12.70 -12.50
CA MET A 600 29.15 -12.20 -11.81
C MET A 600 30.41 -12.99 -12.18
N SER A 601 30.29 -14.29 -12.50
CA SER A 601 31.37 -15.10 -13.06
C SER A 601 31.77 -14.60 -14.45
N MET A 602 30.79 -14.25 -15.30
CA MET A 602 31.06 -13.64 -16.60
C MET A 602 31.75 -12.27 -16.45
N ILE A 603 31.33 -11.45 -15.48
CA ILE A 603 31.95 -10.15 -15.17
C ILE A 603 33.38 -10.33 -14.64
N LYS A 604 33.58 -11.19 -13.63
CA LYS A 604 34.90 -11.44 -13.00
C LYS A 604 35.93 -12.04 -13.94
N ARG A 605 35.51 -12.85 -14.91
CA ARG A 605 36.41 -13.49 -15.89
C ARG A 605 37.03 -12.47 -16.85
N ARG A 606 36.52 -11.24 -16.95
CA ARG A 606 36.96 -10.27 -17.95
C ARG A 606 37.01 -8.86 -17.38
N GLU A 607 38.13 -8.49 -16.77
CA GLU A 607 38.57 -7.09 -16.79
C GLU A 607 38.69 -6.68 -18.28
N SER A 608 37.69 -5.93 -18.75
CA SER A 608 37.71 -5.14 -19.98
C SER A 608 37.79 -5.91 -21.32
N SER A 609 36.64 -6.36 -21.87
CA SER A 609 36.25 -6.03 -23.26
C SER A 609 34.93 -6.67 -23.68
N LEU A 610 34.08 -5.86 -24.33
CA LEU A 610 32.94 -6.26 -25.15
C LEU A 610 33.25 -7.41 -26.12
N ALA A 611 34.48 -7.40 -26.64
CA ALA A 611 35.00 -8.35 -27.61
C ALA A 611 34.91 -9.80 -27.14
N GLY A 612 35.06 -10.04 -25.83
CA GLY A 612 35.02 -11.36 -25.26
C GLY A 612 33.64 -12.00 -25.22
N ILE A 613 32.62 -11.22 -24.87
CA ILE A 613 31.23 -11.67 -24.84
C ILE A 613 30.70 -11.80 -26.28
N LEU A 614 31.10 -10.87 -27.17
CA LEU A 614 30.87 -11.00 -28.61
C LEU A 614 31.52 -12.25 -29.20
N GLU A 615 32.71 -12.66 -28.74
CA GLU A 615 33.36 -13.92 -29.14
C GLU A 615 32.52 -15.13 -28.73
N ASP A 616 32.00 -15.17 -27.50
CA ASP A 616 31.16 -16.27 -27.00
C ASP A 616 29.82 -16.34 -27.75
N VAL A 617 29.20 -15.19 -28.05
CA VAL A 617 27.99 -15.09 -28.90
C VAL A 617 28.30 -15.52 -30.34
N ARG A 618 29.43 -15.10 -30.91
CA ARG A 618 29.90 -15.52 -32.25
C ARG A 618 30.26 -17.02 -32.29
N GLN A 619 30.61 -17.65 -31.18
CA GLN A 619 30.89 -19.09 -31.13
C GLN A 619 29.62 -19.95 -31.22
N ILE A 620 28.42 -19.39 -30.96
CA ILE A 620 27.12 -20.08 -31.09
C ILE A 620 26.84 -20.51 -32.54
N THR A 621 27.40 -19.78 -33.53
CA THR A 621 27.23 -20.07 -34.96
C THR A 621 28.26 -21.06 -35.51
N ARG A 622 29.29 -21.43 -34.73
CA ARG A 622 30.29 -22.43 -35.16
C ARG A 622 29.72 -23.86 -35.07
N PRO A 623 30.20 -24.80 -35.90
CA PRO A 623 29.70 -26.18 -35.92
C PRO A 623 30.25 -26.99 -34.72
N TRP A 624 29.68 -26.77 -33.54
CA TRP A 624 29.93 -27.58 -32.32
C TRP A 624 28.93 -28.73 -32.22
N SER A 625 29.17 -29.67 -31.29
CA SER A 625 28.14 -30.65 -30.92
C SER A 625 26.88 -29.91 -30.43
N ARG A 626 25.69 -30.38 -30.82
CA ARG A 626 24.40 -29.73 -30.48
C ARG A 626 24.18 -29.57 -28.98
N LYS A 627 24.75 -30.48 -28.18
CA LYS A 627 24.71 -30.40 -26.71
C LYS A 627 25.49 -29.18 -26.22
N ASN A 628 26.74 -29.03 -26.65
CA ASN A 628 27.58 -27.89 -26.27
C ASN A 628 26.94 -26.55 -26.68
N ARG A 629 26.34 -26.47 -27.88
CA ARG A 629 25.62 -25.27 -28.32
C ARG A 629 24.42 -24.95 -27.40
N ARG A 630 23.62 -25.94 -27.01
CA ARG A 630 22.49 -25.75 -26.09
C ARG A 630 22.94 -25.32 -24.69
N ASP A 631 23.97 -25.97 -24.15
CA ASP A 631 24.51 -25.67 -22.82
C ASP A 631 25.09 -24.24 -22.79
N THR A 632 25.77 -23.81 -23.86
CA THR A 632 26.24 -22.42 -24.01
C THR A 632 25.10 -21.41 -24.08
N ILE A 633 24.04 -21.68 -24.85
CA ILE A 633 22.85 -20.81 -24.94
C ILE A 633 22.16 -20.70 -23.58
N GLY A 634 21.96 -21.82 -22.89
CA GLY A 634 21.35 -21.84 -21.56
C GLY A 634 22.15 -21.01 -20.56
N SER A 635 23.48 -21.20 -20.54
CA SER A 635 24.42 -20.45 -19.70
C SER A 635 24.38 -18.93 -19.94
N ILE A 636 24.27 -18.49 -21.21
CA ILE A 636 24.13 -17.06 -21.52
C ILE A 636 22.78 -16.54 -21.05
N LEU A 637 21.68 -17.28 -21.25
CA LEU A 637 20.36 -16.88 -20.76
C LEU A 637 20.32 -16.79 -19.22
N ASP A 638 20.94 -17.74 -18.51
CA ASP A 638 21.06 -17.68 -17.04
C ASP A 638 21.79 -16.41 -16.61
N ALA A 639 22.88 -16.03 -17.29
CA ALA A 639 23.60 -14.79 -17.04
C ALA A 639 22.77 -13.53 -17.35
N VAL A 640 21.92 -13.56 -18.37
CA VAL A 640 21.02 -12.44 -18.70
C VAL A 640 19.95 -12.30 -17.62
N HIS A 641 19.34 -13.39 -17.16
CA HIS A 641 18.41 -13.36 -16.04
C HIS A 641 19.06 -12.82 -14.76
N GLY A 642 20.28 -13.27 -14.44
CA GLY A 642 21.01 -12.79 -13.28
C GLY A 642 21.35 -11.30 -13.36
N PHE A 643 21.69 -10.80 -14.55
CA PHE A 643 21.90 -9.37 -14.78
C PHE A 643 20.59 -8.59 -14.54
N LEU A 644 19.48 -9.07 -15.11
CA LEU A 644 18.16 -8.48 -14.89
C LEU A 644 17.77 -8.49 -13.41
N ASP A 645 18.08 -9.54 -12.65
CA ASP A 645 17.82 -9.59 -11.21
C ASP A 645 18.66 -8.55 -10.42
N ILE A 646 19.90 -8.29 -10.84
CA ILE A 646 20.77 -7.27 -10.22
C ILE A 646 20.29 -5.85 -10.52
N VAL A 647 19.94 -5.55 -11.78
CA VAL A 647 19.53 -4.19 -12.18
C VAL A 647 18.10 -3.84 -11.76
N SER A 648 17.27 -4.86 -11.51
CA SER A 648 15.91 -4.69 -10.96
C SER A 648 15.85 -4.85 -9.44
N ALA A 649 16.98 -4.92 -8.74
CA ALA A 649 17.01 -5.10 -7.28
C ALA A 649 16.23 -3.97 -6.55
N PRO A 650 15.41 -4.28 -5.53
CA PRO A 650 14.62 -3.27 -4.79
C PRO A 650 15.45 -2.14 -4.18
N TYR A 651 16.74 -2.38 -3.95
CA TYR A 651 17.71 -1.40 -3.46
C TYR A 651 17.69 -0.09 -4.28
N TRP A 652 17.62 -0.20 -5.60
CA TRP A 652 17.67 0.95 -6.50
C TRP A 652 16.43 1.85 -6.39
N GLY A 653 15.30 1.27 -5.99
CA GLY A 653 14.03 1.98 -5.88
C GLY A 653 13.83 2.69 -4.54
N ARG A 654 14.55 2.35 -3.46
CA ARG A 654 14.31 2.89 -2.11
C ARG A 654 14.78 4.36 -2.00
N ILE A 655 14.07 5.18 -1.23
CA ILE A 655 14.42 6.61 -1.09
C ILE A 655 15.69 6.83 -0.25
N TRP A 656 15.80 6.14 0.89
CA TRP A 656 16.95 6.26 1.79
C TRP A 656 18.27 5.90 1.11
N THR A 657 18.28 4.87 0.25
CA THR A 657 19.49 4.41 -0.45
C THR A 657 20.10 5.48 -1.36
N PHE A 658 19.34 6.51 -1.75
CA PHE A 658 19.85 7.64 -2.52
C PHE A 658 20.87 8.46 -1.71
N GLN A 659 20.50 8.95 -0.52
CA GLN A 659 21.43 9.70 0.32
C GLN A 659 22.60 8.84 0.82
N GLU A 660 22.32 7.57 1.12
CA GLU A 660 23.32 6.60 1.60
C GLU A 660 24.39 6.32 0.54
N TYR A 661 24.05 6.45 -0.74
CA TYR A 661 24.99 6.29 -1.84
C TYR A 661 25.65 7.61 -2.26
N TYR A 662 24.92 8.73 -2.18
CA TYR A 662 25.37 10.03 -2.65
C TYR A 662 26.35 10.72 -1.69
N LEU A 663 26.06 10.71 -0.39
CA LEU A 663 26.81 11.46 0.64
C LEU A 663 28.23 10.93 0.95
N PRO A 664 28.54 9.63 0.84
CA PRO A 664 29.86 9.12 1.18
C PRO A 664 30.99 9.76 0.34
N GLN A 665 32.12 10.08 0.99
CA GLN A 665 33.27 10.68 0.31
C GLN A 665 33.95 9.72 -0.69
N LYS A 666 33.83 8.42 -0.44
CA LYS A 666 34.32 7.36 -1.33
C LYS A 666 33.15 6.69 -2.01
N LEU A 667 33.34 6.28 -3.27
CA LEU A 667 32.33 5.54 -4.00
C LEU A 667 31.92 4.28 -3.21
N PRO A 668 30.62 4.11 -2.89
CA PRO A 668 30.16 2.93 -2.19
C PRO A 668 30.45 1.64 -2.96
N VAL A 669 30.78 0.58 -2.23
CA VAL A 669 30.99 -0.75 -2.80
C VAL A 669 29.65 -1.47 -2.84
N CYS A 670 29.16 -1.76 -4.04
CA CYS A 670 27.95 -2.56 -4.23
C CYS A 670 28.29 -4.04 -3.99
N MET A 671 27.38 -4.78 -3.38
CA MET A 671 27.53 -6.22 -3.17
C MET A 671 26.25 -6.99 -3.47
N VAL A 672 26.40 -8.13 -4.14
CA VAL A 672 25.38 -9.17 -4.27
C VAL A 672 25.95 -10.46 -3.67
N GLY A 673 25.32 -10.98 -2.62
CA GLY A 673 25.94 -11.97 -1.74
C GLY A 673 27.30 -11.50 -1.23
N ASN A 674 28.37 -12.22 -1.59
CA ASN A 674 29.76 -11.91 -1.24
C ASN A 674 30.58 -11.31 -2.40
N ILE A 675 29.93 -10.91 -3.49
CA ILE A 675 30.62 -10.41 -4.69
C ILE A 675 30.55 -8.88 -4.73
N PRO A 676 31.71 -8.18 -4.61
CA PRO A 676 31.76 -6.74 -4.71
C PRO A 676 31.83 -6.26 -6.16
N PHE A 677 31.24 -5.10 -6.44
CA PHE A 677 31.35 -4.36 -7.68
C PHE A 677 31.07 -2.87 -7.44
N THR A 678 31.20 -2.02 -8.46
CA THR A 678 30.85 -0.60 -8.37
C THR A 678 29.70 -0.28 -9.33
N LEU A 679 28.88 0.73 -8.99
CA LEU A 679 27.81 1.17 -9.88
C LEU A 679 28.33 1.59 -11.27
N PRO A 680 29.42 2.36 -11.42
CA PRO A 680 30.00 2.64 -12.73
C PRO A 680 30.35 1.39 -13.53
N SER A 681 30.91 0.36 -12.91
CA SER A 681 31.20 -0.91 -13.58
C SER A 681 29.94 -1.63 -14.08
N LEU A 682 28.84 -1.53 -13.33
CA LEU A 682 27.56 -2.12 -13.72
C LEU A 682 26.83 -1.30 -14.81
N VAL A 683 26.94 0.03 -14.76
CA VAL A 683 26.41 0.93 -15.79
C VAL A 683 27.14 0.72 -17.11
N ASP A 684 28.47 0.65 -17.09
CA ASP A 684 29.29 0.37 -18.26
C ASP A 684 28.86 -0.96 -18.92
N LEU A 685 28.65 -2.00 -18.11
CA LEU A 685 28.09 -3.26 -18.59
C LEU A 685 26.70 -3.09 -19.22
N GLY A 686 25.81 -2.32 -18.58
CA GLY A 686 24.45 -2.08 -19.08
C GLY A 686 24.39 -1.32 -20.41
N VAL A 687 25.28 -0.35 -20.63
CA VAL A 687 25.40 0.38 -21.90
C VAL A 687 25.78 -0.55 -23.05
N HIS A 688 26.65 -1.50 -22.74
CA HIS A 688 27.25 -2.44 -23.68
C HIS A 688 26.45 -3.74 -23.86
N PHE A 689 25.51 -4.01 -22.96
CA PHE A 689 24.68 -5.20 -22.96
C PHE A 689 23.82 -5.36 -24.23
N PRO A 690 23.18 -4.31 -24.79
CA PRO A 690 22.36 -4.43 -26.01
C PRO A 690 23.17 -4.84 -27.25
N GLU A 691 24.44 -4.44 -27.33
CA GLU A 691 25.35 -4.75 -28.46
C GLU A 691 25.67 -6.25 -28.54
N VAL A 692 25.59 -6.94 -27.40
CA VAL A 692 25.75 -8.39 -27.29
C VAL A 692 24.42 -9.11 -27.44
N LEU A 693 23.38 -8.59 -26.78
CA LEU A 693 22.11 -9.26 -26.63
C LEU A 693 21.30 -9.27 -27.94
N THR A 694 21.35 -8.19 -28.71
CA THR A 694 20.57 -8.08 -29.96
C THR A 694 21.01 -9.14 -30.99
N PRO A 695 22.30 -9.29 -31.33
CA PRO A 695 22.74 -10.37 -32.23
C PRO A 695 22.52 -11.77 -31.66
N PHE A 696 22.58 -11.94 -30.34
CA PHE A 696 22.30 -13.22 -29.68
C PHE A 696 20.85 -13.65 -29.87
N MET A 697 19.89 -12.73 -29.67
CA MET A 697 18.46 -12.98 -29.83
C MET A 697 18.10 -13.27 -31.29
N GLU A 698 18.63 -12.49 -32.24
CA GLU A 698 18.42 -12.73 -33.68
C GLU A 698 18.94 -14.11 -34.12
N ASN A 699 20.10 -14.53 -33.63
CA ASN A 699 20.63 -15.86 -33.92
C ASN A 699 19.81 -16.99 -33.30
N LEU A 700 19.16 -16.73 -32.15
CA LEU A 700 18.32 -17.70 -31.46
C LEU A 700 16.96 -17.92 -32.13
N ASP A 701 16.35 -16.87 -32.67
CA ASP A 701 15.11 -16.99 -33.45
C ASP A 701 15.30 -17.87 -34.70
N ASN A 702 16.51 -17.91 -35.24
CA ASN A 702 16.87 -18.71 -36.43
C ASN A 702 17.21 -20.18 -36.14
N VAL A 703 17.13 -20.63 -34.88
CA VAL A 703 17.48 -22.02 -34.50
C VAL A 703 16.27 -22.94 -34.64
N ALA A 704 16.06 -23.54 -35.81
CA ALA A 704 14.95 -24.48 -36.00
C ALA A 704 15.20 -25.85 -35.32
N PRO A 705 14.19 -26.45 -34.66
CA PRO A 705 14.28 -27.83 -34.18
C PRO A 705 14.23 -28.82 -35.36
N ARG A 706 14.74 -30.05 -35.16
CA ARG A 706 14.48 -31.15 -36.10
C ARG A 706 13.02 -31.59 -36.02
N ALA A 707 12.34 -31.67 -37.16
CA ALA A 707 10.93 -32.05 -37.22
C ALA A 707 10.65 -33.49 -36.73
N ASP A 708 11.67 -34.35 -36.71
CA ASP A 708 11.61 -35.78 -36.37
C ASP A 708 12.08 -36.13 -34.95
N ASP A 709 12.52 -35.16 -34.14
CA ASP A 709 13.03 -35.38 -32.78
C ASP A 709 12.17 -34.65 -31.74
N ALA A 710 11.28 -35.40 -31.07
CA ALA A 710 10.36 -34.87 -30.07
C ALA A 710 11.09 -34.21 -28.87
N ALA A 711 12.26 -34.73 -28.49
CA ALA A 711 13.05 -34.15 -27.40
C ALA A 711 13.71 -32.84 -27.83
N ASP A 712 14.13 -32.71 -29.10
CA ASP A 712 14.68 -31.46 -29.65
C ASP A 712 13.60 -30.38 -29.77
N ILE A 713 12.38 -30.76 -30.20
CA ILE A 713 11.21 -29.86 -30.26
C ILE A 713 10.85 -29.33 -28.87
N GLU A 714 10.78 -30.20 -27.86
CA GLU A 714 10.43 -29.79 -26.49
C GLU A 714 11.49 -28.90 -25.86
N ASN A 715 12.77 -29.20 -26.08
CA ASN A 715 13.87 -28.34 -25.62
C ASN A 715 13.86 -26.97 -26.32
N HIS A 716 13.54 -26.94 -27.62
CA HIS A 716 13.40 -25.70 -28.36
C HIS A 716 12.23 -24.85 -27.83
N ARG A 717 11.07 -25.46 -27.49
CA ARG A 717 9.96 -24.74 -26.84
C ARG A 717 10.35 -24.12 -25.50
N LYS A 718 11.05 -24.87 -24.64
CA LYS A 718 11.54 -24.35 -23.35
C LYS A 718 12.47 -23.15 -23.55
N LEU A 719 13.35 -23.22 -24.54
CA LEU A 719 14.25 -22.13 -24.89
C LEU A 719 13.48 -20.88 -25.37
N GLN A 720 12.50 -21.06 -26.26
CA GLN A 720 11.64 -19.96 -26.74
C GLN A 720 10.83 -19.31 -25.62
N SER A 721 10.32 -20.09 -24.66
CA SER A 721 9.61 -19.55 -23.49
C SER A 721 10.53 -18.68 -22.63
N ARG A 722 11.76 -19.13 -22.39
CA ARG A 722 12.75 -18.34 -21.61
C ARG A 722 13.13 -17.05 -22.33
N LEU A 723 13.29 -17.10 -23.65
CA LEU A 723 13.56 -15.91 -24.47
C LEU A 723 12.41 -14.90 -24.41
N LYS A 724 11.16 -15.36 -24.45
CA LYS A 724 9.99 -14.50 -24.29
C LYS A 724 9.98 -13.79 -22.94
N GLU A 725 10.33 -14.49 -21.87
CA GLU A 725 10.44 -13.90 -20.52
C GLU A 725 11.53 -12.82 -20.46
N VAL A 726 12.72 -13.09 -21.02
CA VAL A 726 13.81 -12.11 -21.12
C VAL A 726 13.36 -10.85 -21.87
N ARG A 727 12.71 -11.02 -23.04
CA ARG A 727 12.15 -9.90 -23.83
C ARG A 727 11.17 -9.06 -23.01
N GLN A 728 10.27 -9.71 -22.29
CA GLN A 728 9.29 -9.02 -21.46
C GLN A 728 9.95 -8.23 -20.32
N ARG A 729 10.94 -8.82 -19.65
CA ARG A 729 11.68 -8.14 -18.56
C ARG A 729 12.55 -6.99 -19.05
N LEU A 730 13.15 -7.10 -20.23
CA LEU A 730 13.93 -6.01 -20.84
C LEU A 730 13.07 -4.82 -21.28
N ALA A 731 11.79 -5.05 -21.57
CA ALA A 731 10.85 -4.00 -21.89
C ALA A 731 10.36 -3.22 -20.65
N GLN A 732 10.65 -3.70 -19.43
CA GLN A 732 10.32 -3.01 -18.18
C GLN A 732 11.35 -1.93 -17.86
N SER A 733 10.98 -0.98 -16.98
CA SER A 733 11.92 0.05 -16.52
C SER A 733 13.12 -0.58 -15.82
N ASN A 734 14.25 0.13 -15.85
CA ASN A 734 15.51 -0.29 -15.25
C ASN A 734 15.83 0.63 -14.05
N PRO A 735 15.40 0.26 -12.83
CA PRO A 735 15.58 1.10 -11.64
C PRO A 735 17.04 1.44 -11.35
N MET A 736 17.98 0.53 -11.67
CA MET A 736 19.41 0.79 -11.51
C MET A 736 19.89 1.91 -12.44
N GLN A 737 19.43 1.92 -13.69
CA GLN A 737 19.83 2.95 -14.66
C GLN A 737 19.24 4.32 -14.28
N ASP A 738 18.00 4.34 -13.82
CA ASP A 738 17.37 5.55 -13.25
C ASP A 738 18.16 6.05 -12.05
N PHE A 739 18.55 5.14 -11.15
CA PHE A 739 19.38 5.46 -9.98
C PHE A 739 20.73 6.04 -10.40
N ALA A 740 21.41 5.42 -11.35
CA ALA A 740 22.70 5.90 -11.84
C ALA A 740 22.59 7.28 -12.51
N HIS A 741 21.50 7.51 -13.25
CA HIS A 741 21.22 8.80 -13.83
C HIS A 741 21.04 9.89 -12.76
N ASP A 742 20.26 9.62 -11.71
CA ASP A 742 20.04 10.58 -10.61
C ASP A 742 21.34 10.89 -9.86
N ILE A 743 22.17 9.87 -9.60
CA ILE A 743 23.48 10.06 -8.96
C ILE A 743 24.41 10.87 -9.86
N ALA A 744 24.40 10.65 -11.17
CA ALA A 744 25.21 11.44 -12.11
C ALA A 744 24.70 12.89 -12.24
N ALA A 745 23.38 13.09 -12.25
CA ALA A 745 22.75 14.41 -12.32
C ALA A 745 23.07 15.23 -11.05
N SER A 746 22.89 14.63 -9.87
CA SER A 746 23.17 15.27 -8.58
C SER A 746 24.65 15.62 -8.35
N ARG A 747 25.59 14.93 -9.02
CA ARG A 747 27.02 15.27 -8.99
C ARG A 747 27.38 16.56 -9.74
N LYS A 748 26.49 17.04 -10.62
CA LYS A 748 26.64 18.36 -11.24
C LYS A 748 26.29 19.51 -10.29
N GLY A 749 25.83 19.18 -9.07
CA GLY A 749 25.41 20.09 -8.02
C GLY A 749 23.93 19.94 -7.75
N LEU A 750 23.56 19.86 -6.47
CA LEU A 750 22.18 20.00 -6.01
C LEU A 750 22.04 21.42 -5.46
N SER A 751 21.21 22.26 -6.09
CA SER A 751 21.05 23.66 -5.74
C SER A 751 19.93 23.92 -4.73
N SER A 752 18.94 23.04 -4.63
CA SER A 752 17.70 23.26 -3.87
C SER A 752 17.07 21.95 -3.39
N PHE A 753 16.21 22.01 -2.36
CA PHE A 753 15.42 20.86 -1.88
C PHE A 753 14.40 20.41 -2.92
N ALA A 754 13.85 21.36 -3.70
CA ALA A 754 12.98 21.05 -4.83
C ALA A 754 13.67 20.16 -5.88
N ASP A 755 14.94 20.44 -6.23
CA ASP A 755 15.72 19.60 -7.17
C ASP A 755 15.84 18.16 -6.65
N VAL A 756 16.14 17.99 -5.36
CA VAL A 756 16.30 16.66 -4.76
C VAL A 756 14.96 15.91 -4.71
N LEU A 757 13.86 16.60 -4.39
CA LEU A 757 12.53 16.01 -4.40
C LEU A 757 12.15 15.51 -5.80
N ASP A 758 12.37 16.32 -6.83
CA ASP A 758 12.06 15.96 -8.22
C ASP A 758 12.88 14.76 -8.69
N LEU A 759 14.19 14.75 -8.41
CA LEU A 759 15.08 13.61 -8.70
C LEU A 759 14.66 12.31 -7.99
N THR A 760 13.97 12.41 -6.85
CA THR A 760 13.67 11.26 -5.98
C THR A 760 12.18 10.89 -5.92
N VAL A 761 11.31 11.57 -6.68
CA VAL A 761 9.86 11.40 -6.60
C VAL A 761 9.38 9.97 -6.89
N GLN A 762 10.06 9.27 -7.80
CA GLN A 762 9.71 7.89 -8.19
C GLN A 762 10.19 6.83 -7.17
N ARG A 763 10.97 7.24 -6.17
CA ARG A 763 11.52 6.32 -5.17
C ARG A 763 10.45 5.84 -4.20
N GLN A 764 10.66 4.65 -3.66
CA GLN A 764 9.77 3.98 -2.73
C GLN A 764 10.14 4.32 -1.28
N CYS A 765 9.12 4.59 -0.48
CA CYS A 765 9.21 4.77 0.96
C CYS A 765 8.02 4.07 1.62
N TYR A 766 8.27 3.29 2.67
CA TYR A 766 7.20 2.61 3.43
C TYR A 766 6.48 3.56 4.38
N ASN A 767 7.24 4.42 5.08
CA ASN A 767 6.67 5.53 5.82
C ASN A 767 6.58 6.75 4.88
N PRO A 768 5.40 7.38 4.71
CA PRO A 768 5.26 8.54 3.84
C PRO A 768 6.08 9.77 4.26
N LEU A 769 6.45 9.90 5.55
CA LEU A 769 7.32 10.97 6.04
C LEU A 769 8.74 10.90 5.47
N ASP A 770 9.22 9.68 5.18
CA ASP A 770 10.55 9.45 4.65
C ASP A 770 10.73 10.06 3.25
N ARG A 771 9.63 10.37 2.55
CA ARG A 771 9.64 11.15 1.30
C ARG A 771 10.42 12.45 1.46
N PHE A 772 10.37 13.05 2.64
CA PHE A 772 11.02 14.31 2.98
C PHE A 772 12.24 14.08 3.85
N TYR A 773 12.08 13.36 4.97
CA TYR A 773 13.15 13.20 5.97
C TYR A 773 14.39 12.48 5.43
N ALA A 774 14.24 11.57 4.45
CA ALA A 774 15.38 10.92 3.81
C ALA A 774 16.26 11.88 2.99
N LEU A 775 15.79 13.10 2.73
CA LEU A 775 16.48 14.09 1.90
C LEU A 775 17.02 15.26 2.72
N TYR A 776 16.71 15.35 4.02
CA TYR A 776 17.09 16.47 4.89
C TYR A 776 18.60 16.70 4.96
N SER A 777 19.38 15.62 4.85
CA SER A 777 20.85 15.69 4.85
C SER A 777 21.46 16.11 3.51
N MET A 778 20.65 16.24 2.46
CA MET A 778 21.10 16.60 1.12
C MET A 778 21.12 18.12 0.91
N VAL A 779 20.40 18.87 1.76
CA VAL A 779 20.26 20.34 1.66
C VAL A 779 20.39 20.96 3.05
N ASP A 780 21.25 21.96 3.17
CA ASP A 780 21.51 22.62 4.45
C ASP A 780 20.31 23.47 4.90
N GLY A 781 20.06 23.50 6.22
CA GLY A 781 19.14 24.46 6.85
C GLY A 781 17.69 23.99 7.02
N VAL A 782 17.16 23.15 6.11
CA VAL A 782 15.75 22.67 6.19
C VAL A 782 15.49 21.93 7.51
N GLN A 783 16.37 20.99 7.87
CA GLN A 783 16.30 20.21 9.11
C GLN A 783 16.40 21.08 10.38
N LYS A 784 17.10 22.21 10.32
CA LYS A 784 17.22 23.13 11.45
C LYS A 784 15.93 23.93 11.67
N LYS A 785 15.24 24.27 10.58
CA LYS A 785 13.98 25.01 10.60
C LYS A 785 12.80 24.09 10.95
N TYR A 786 12.78 22.91 10.36
CA TYR A 786 11.76 21.87 10.52
C TYR A 786 12.48 20.58 10.95
N PRO A 787 12.61 20.33 12.27
CA PRO A 787 13.30 19.14 12.75
C PRO A 787 12.50 17.86 12.44
N VAL A 788 13.20 16.74 12.37
CA VAL A 788 12.59 15.42 12.16
C VAL A 788 11.68 15.10 13.34
N ASP A 789 10.41 14.88 13.04
CA ASP A 789 9.43 14.39 14.01
C ASP A 789 8.45 13.41 13.37
N TYR A 790 8.49 12.16 13.83
CA TYR A 790 7.58 11.10 13.37
C TYR A 790 6.19 11.14 14.03
N GLU A 791 5.92 12.14 14.88
CA GLU A 791 4.57 12.43 15.38
C GLU A 791 3.74 13.25 14.38
N TYR A 792 4.37 13.94 13.42
CA TYR A 792 3.68 14.65 12.34
C TYR A 792 3.07 13.71 11.30
N THR A 793 2.02 14.20 10.65
CA THR A 793 1.47 13.60 9.44
C THR A 793 2.29 14.00 8.21
N ALA A 794 2.20 13.20 7.14
CA ALA A 794 2.90 13.51 5.88
C ALA A 794 2.44 14.82 5.23
N ASP A 795 1.17 15.19 5.44
CA ASP A 795 0.60 16.45 4.99
C ASP A 795 1.20 17.67 5.71
N GLU A 796 1.37 17.57 7.03
CA GLU A 796 2.00 18.65 7.82
C GLU A 796 3.46 18.87 7.40
N VAL A 797 4.21 17.79 7.18
CA VAL A 797 5.60 17.89 6.70
C VAL A 797 5.64 18.41 5.26
N ALA A 798 4.75 17.94 4.39
CA ALA A 798 4.66 18.44 3.01
C ALA A 798 4.37 19.94 2.96
N LEU A 799 3.49 20.44 3.83
CA LEU A 799 3.23 21.87 3.98
C LEU A 799 4.48 22.62 4.46
N GLN A 800 5.19 22.12 5.47
CA GLN A 800 6.43 22.73 5.96
C GLN A 800 7.50 22.81 4.87
N ILE A 801 7.62 21.75 4.06
CA ILE A 801 8.55 21.68 2.93
C ILE A 801 8.12 22.60 1.79
N THR A 802 6.83 22.66 1.47
CA THR A 802 6.31 23.62 0.49
C THR A 802 6.65 25.04 0.92
N LEU A 803 6.42 25.36 2.19
CA LEU A 803 6.78 26.66 2.77
C LEU A 803 8.29 26.92 2.73
N TRP A 804 9.12 25.90 2.97
CA TRP A 804 10.56 26.02 2.82
C TRP A 804 10.95 26.43 1.40
N ILE A 805 10.45 25.70 0.39
CA ILE A 805 10.77 25.97 -1.01
C ILE A 805 10.26 27.37 -1.40
N LEU A 806 9.03 27.73 -1.04
CA LEU A 806 8.46 29.06 -1.35
C LEU A 806 9.28 30.21 -0.73
N VAL A 807 9.74 30.06 0.51
CA VAL A 807 10.43 31.13 1.25
C VAL A 807 11.92 31.23 0.90
N TYR A 808 12.58 30.11 0.67
CA TYR A 808 14.05 30.05 0.57
C TYR A 808 14.57 29.73 -0.84
N GLU A 809 13.78 29.09 -1.69
CA GLU A 809 14.22 28.61 -3.01
C GLU A 809 13.54 29.36 -4.16
N GLY A 810 12.25 29.65 -4.03
CA GLY A 810 11.47 30.43 -4.98
C GLY A 810 10.14 29.76 -5.35
N VAL A 811 9.18 30.58 -5.79
CA VAL A 811 7.85 30.11 -6.20
C VAL A 811 7.89 29.31 -7.50
N ASP A 812 8.85 29.58 -8.37
CA ASP A 812 9.08 28.88 -9.62
C ASP A 812 9.38 27.39 -9.39
N PHE A 813 10.11 27.03 -8.34
CA PHE A 813 10.33 25.63 -7.99
C PHE A 813 9.01 24.91 -7.66
N VAL A 814 8.16 25.52 -6.82
CA VAL A 814 6.89 24.91 -6.44
C VAL A 814 5.97 24.77 -7.65
N PHE A 815 5.69 25.87 -8.35
CA PHE A 815 4.70 25.90 -9.41
C PHE A 815 5.17 25.28 -10.73
N ASN A 816 6.47 25.36 -11.03
CA ASN A 816 7.03 24.78 -12.25
C ASN A 816 7.58 23.37 -12.09
N MET A 817 7.74 22.80 -10.88
CA MET A 817 8.22 21.41 -10.71
C MET A 817 7.20 20.43 -10.13
N PHE A 818 6.17 20.88 -9.40
CA PHE A 818 5.21 19.96 -8.78
C PHE A 818 3.75 20.16 -9.25
N HIS A 819 2.95 19.10 -9.16
CA HIS A 819 1.54 19.10 -9.55
C HIS A 819 0.66 19.39 -8.33
N PHE A 820 -0.37 20.22 -8.52
CA PHE A 820 -1.30 20.63 -7.47
C PHE A 820 -2.62 19.93 -7.78
N TYR A 821 -2.84 18.76 -7.18
CA TYR A 821 -4.00 17.93 -7.49
C TYR A 821 -4.99 17.96 -6.34
N ASP A 822 -6.20 18.43 -6.64
CA ASP A 822 -7.34 18.45 -5.74
C ASP A 822 -8.48 17.61 -6.34
N GLY A 823 -8.16 16.34 -6.58
CA GLY A 823 -9.15 15.33 -6.97
C GLY A 823 -9.60 14.45 -5.83
N PRO A 824 -10.40 13.40 -6.10
CA PRO A 824 -11.04 12.56 -5.07
C PRO A 824 -10.06 11.81 -4.15
N HIS A 825 -8.76 11.95 -4.36
CA HIS A 825 -7.69 11.39 -3.54
C HIS A 825 -6.95 12.42 -2.66
N GLY A 826 -7.30 13.71 -2.75
CA GLY A 826 -6.70 14.79 -1.96
C GLY A 826 -5.19 14.93 -2.10
N ASN A 827 -4.65 15.96 -1.47
CA ASN A 827 -3.21 16.01 -1.19
C ASN A 827 -2.86 14.90 -0.20
N ILE A 828 -1.79 14.18 -0.57
CA ILE A 828 -1.00 13.11 0.08
C ILE A 828 -1.77 11.96 0.78
N LEU A 829 -2.80 12.19 1.61
CA LEU A 829 -3.49 11.16 2.41
C LEU A 829 -4.94 11.49 2.83
N GLY A 830 -5.63 12.49 2.25
CA GLY A 830 -7.02 12.80 2.63
C GLY A 830 -7.19 13.71 3.85
N SER A 831 -6.16 14.50 4.18
CA SER A 831 -6.21 15.61 5.15
C SER A 831 -6.56 16.93 4.44
N PRO A 832 -7.17 17.93 5.10
CA PRO A 832 -7.43 19.25 4.52
C PRO A 832 -6.13 20.09 4.43
N SER A 833 -5.19 19.66 3.59
CA SER A 833 -4.02 20.47 3.21
C SER A 833 -4.45 21.59 2.27
N PRO A 834 -3.81 22.78 2.32
CA PRO A 834 -4.09 23.87 1.39
C PRO A 834 -3.96 23.43 -0.07
N SER A 835 -4.78 23.97 -0.97
CA SER A 835 -4.81 23.54 -2.39
C SER A 835 -3.52 23.85 -3.15
N TRP A 836 -2.71 24.78 -2.61
CA TRP A 836 -1.41 25.16 -3.15
C TRP A 836 -0.24 24.31 -2.60
N VAL A 837 -0.48 23.31 -1.74
CA VAL A 837 0.52 22.30 -1.39
C VAL A 837 0.58 21.27 -2.53
N PRO A 838 1.75 20.98 -3.13
CA PRO A 838 1.82 20.00 -4.19
C PRO A 838 1.63 18.56 -3.72
N ASN A 839 1.22 17.71 -4.67
CA ASN A 839 1.25 16.26 -4.48
C ASN A 839 2.65 15.70 -4.74
N TYR A 840 3.43 15.53 -3.67
CA TYR A 840 4.79 14.97 -3.73
C TYR A 840 4.84 13.44 -4.02
N ARG A 841 3.72 12.77 -4.31
CA ARG A 841 3.67 11.35 -4.71
C ARG A 841 3.56 11.13 -6.22
N ASP A 842 3.18 12.15 -6.97
CA ASP A 842 2.88 12.00 -8.39
C ASP A 842 4.16 11.86 -9.22
N SER A 843 4.45 10.63 -9.64
CA SER A 843 5.63 10.25 -10.43
C SER A 843 5.66 10.85 -11.85
N THR A 844 4.58 11.48 -12.30
CA THR A 844 4.52 12.24 -13.56
C THR A 844 5.35 13.52 -13.53
N SER A 845 5.90 13.89 -12.37
CA SER A 845 6.77 15.08 -12.22
C SER A 845 8.12 14.95 -12.94
N ARG A 846 8.65 13.73 -13.12
CA ARG A 846 9.97 13.51 -13.77
C ARG A 846 9.99 13.87 -15.26
N SER A 847 8.84 14.09 -15.87
CA SER A 847 8.68 14.30 -17.32
C SER A 847 8.40 15.75 -17.72
N ARG A 848 8.73 16.74 -16.88
CA ARG A 848 8.48 18.13 -17.26
C ARG A 848 9.30 18.59 -18.46
N PHE A 849 8.53 19.18 -19.38
CA PHE A 849 8.84 20.34 -20.23
C PHE A 849 10.32 20.58 -20.51
N ARG A 850 10.84 19.82 -21.48
CA ARG A 850 12.08 20.16 -22.20
C ARG A 850 11.93 21.40 -23.09
N TYR A 851 11.20 22.43 -22.66
CA TYR A 851 11.44 23.77 -23.22
C TYR A 851 12.71 24.28 -22.54
N LYS A 852 13.85 23.96 -23.17
CA LYS A 852 15.20 24.20 -22.65
C LYS A 852 15.49 25.67 -22.33
N GLU A 853 14.62 26.60 -22.72
CA GLU A 853 14.75 28.01 -22.40
C GLU A 853 13.36 28.55 -22.03
N ILE A 854 13.21 29.03 -20.78
CA ILE A 854 12.14 29.96 -20.44
C ILE A 854 12.22 31.09 -21.46
N ASP A 855 11.10 31.48 -22.08
CA ASP A 855 11.07 32.72 -22.85
C ASP A 855 11.58 33.83 -21.93
N LYS A 856 12.80 34.34 -22.19
CA LYS A 856 13.48 35.31 -21.33
C LYS A 856 12.62 36.54 -21.08
N SER A 857 11.68 36.85 -21.98
CA SER A 857 10.72 37.94 -21.81
C SER A 857 9.67 37.72 -20.71
N LEU A 858 9.51 36.50 -20.18
CA LEU A 858 8.76 36.20 -18.94
C LEU A 858 9.59 36.46 -17.68
N GLN A 859 10.93 36.48 -17.79
CA GLN A 859 11.86 36.73 -16.68
C GLN A 859 12.06 38.22 -16.41
N ASP A 860 11.82 39.07 -17.42
CA ASP A 860 11.93 40.54 -17.34
C ASP A 860 10.71 41.23 -16.69
N TRP A 861 9.71 40.47 -16.23
CA TRP A 861 8.52 41.03 -15.58
C TRP A 861 8.91 41.67 -14.24
N GLU A 862 8.59 42.96 -14.04
CA GLU A 862 9.16 43.84 -13.01
C GLU A 862 9.27 43.20 -11.62
N GLN A 863 10.51 43.05 -11.14
CA GLN A 863 10.90 42.46 -9.86
C GLN A 863 10.42 43.22 -8.60
N LYS A 864 9.86 44.42 -8.73
CA LYS A 864 9.81 45.39 -7.62
C LYS A 864 8.84 45.06 -6.47
N ASP A 865 7.89 44.15 -6.66
CA ASP A 865 6.95 43.72 -5.60
C ASP A 865 7.14 42.27 -5.14
N TYR A 866 8.14 41.56 -5.68
CA TYR A 866 8.26 40.09 -5.56
C TYR A 866 8.55 39.61 -4.12
N MET A 867 9.22 40.42 -3.30
CA MET A 867 9.68 40.04 -1.95
C MET A 867 8.64 40.23 -0.83
N THR A 868 7.41 40.65 -1.16
CA THR A 868 6.31 40.89 -0.19
C THR A 868 5.06 40.06 -0.47
N ASN A 869 5.09 39.17 -1.46
CA ASN A 869 3.90 38.54 -2.05
C ASN A 869 3.61 37.11 -1.56
N LEU A 870 4.00 36.80 -0.32
CA LEU A 870 3.61 35.56 0.34
C LEU A 870 3.46 35.81 1.84
N SER A 871 2.35 36.44 2.22
CA SER A 871 1.98 36.58 3.64
C SER A 871 1.02 35.46 4.01
N LEU A 872 1.49 34.48 4.77
CA LEU A 872 0.60 33.62 5.55
C LEU A 872 -0.20 34.54 6.47
N LEU A 873 -1.53 34.59 6.29
CA LEU A 873 -2.37 35.33 7.22
C LEU A 873 -2.25 34.68 8.60
N PRO A 874 -2.03 35.44 9.69
CA PRO A 874 -1.91 34.87 11.03
C PRO A 874 -3.10 33.94 11.34
N GLY A 875 -2.82 32.66 11.56
CA GLY A 875 -3.82 31.64 11.89
C GLY A 875 -4.61 31.07 10.71
N LYS A 876 -4.24 31.32 9.45
CA LYS A 876 -4.85 30.71 8.25
C LYS A 876 -3.80 30.40 7.18
N TYR A 877 -3.72 29.15 6.70
CA TYR A 877 -2.81 28.67 5.66
C TYR A 877 -3.15 29.19 4.25
N MET A 878 -3.40 30.49 4.13
CA MET A 878 -3.83 31.16 2.91
C MET A 878 -2.62 31.75 2.17
N LEU A 879 -2.59 31.54 0.86
CA LEU A 879 -1.57 32.06 -0.04
C LEU A 879 -2.09 33.32 -0.74
N ARG A 880 -1.53 34.48 -0.41
CA ARG A 880 -1.73 35.71 -1.18
C ARG A 880 -0.84 35.64 -2.42
N PHE A 881 -1.42 35.67 -3.61
CA PHE A 881 -0.73 35.40 -4.86
C PHE A 881 -1.07 36.46 -5.91
N TRP A 882 -0.05 37.12 -6.47
CA TRP A 882 -0.27 38.13 -7.48
C TRP A 882 0.05 37.60 -8.88
N ALA A 883 -0.86 37.79 -9.82
CA ALA A 883 -0.76 37.24 -11.17
C ALA A 883 -1.57 38.07 -12.18
N ARG A 884 -1.38 37.76 -13.47
CA ARG A 884 -2.18 38.29 -14.59
C ARG A 884 -3.21 37.25 -14.97
N ARG A 885 -4.40 37.69 -15.36
CA ARG A 885 -5.42 36.81 -15.94
C ARG A 885 -5.01 36.40 -17.35
N VAL A 886 -5.16 35.12 -17.65
CA VAL A 886 -4.97 34.55 -19.00
C VAL A 886 -6.32 34.44 -19.70
N GLY A 887 -7.33 33.92 -19.00
CA GLY A 887 -8.67 33.71 -19.55
C GLY A 887 -9.44 32.68 -18.71
N ARG A 888 -10.59 32.21 -19.21
CA ARG A 888 -11.35 31.12 -18.60
C ARG A 888 -11.38 29.87 -19.48
N ALA A 889 -11.35 28.70 -18.86
CA ALA A 889 -11.44 27.44 -19.58
C ALA A 889 -12.87 27.14 -20.04
N ARG A 890 -13.04 26.89 -21.34
CA ARG A 890 -14.22 26.25 -21.93
C ARG A 890 -13.85 24.84 -22.35
N ILE A 891 -14.47 23.83 -21.76
CA ILE A 891 -14.05 22.44 -21.91
C ILE A 891 -14.50 21.90 -23.26
N LEU A 892 -13.56 21.33 -24.03
CA LEU A 892 -13.85 20.66 -25.30
C LEU A 892 -14.11 19.17 -25.05
N TYR A 893 -13.14 18.47 -24.45
CA TYR A 893 -13.26 17.07 -24.07
C TYR A 893 -12.16 16.66 -23.08
N LYS A 894 -12.26 15.43 -22.57
CA LYS A 894 -11.25 14.79 -21.71
C LYS A 894 -10.74 13.53 -22.38
N PHE A 895 -9.44 13.27 -22.31
CA PHE A 895 -8.89 12.03 -22.87
C PHE A 895 -9.36 10.80 -22.07
N PRO A 896 -9.75 9.71 -22.74
CA PRO A 896 -10.15 8.46 -22.09
C PRO A 896 -8.93 7.65 -21.63
N GLU A 897 -9.15 6.51 -20.97
CA GLU A 897 -8.07 5.63 -20.49
C GLU A 897 -7.48 4.74 -21.59
N GLU A 898 -8.23 4.43 -22.65
CA GLU A 898 -7.81 3.50 -23.69
C GLU A 898 -6.89 4.17 -24.72
N THR A 899 -5.66 3.64 -24.88
CA THR A 899 -4.60 4.18 -25.76
C THR A 899 -5.06 4.42 -27.20
N VAL A 900 -5.80 3.48 -27.79
CA VAL A 900 -6.26 3.57 -29.19
C VAL A 900 -7.30 4.67 -29.34
N GLU A 901 -8.19 4.85 -28.36
CA GLU A 901 -9.16 5.95 -28.36
C GLU A 901 -8.46 7.30 -28.11
N ILE A 902 -7.41 7.38 -27.28
CA ILE A 902 -6.58 8.58 -27.16
C ILE A 902 -6.00 8.97 -28.53
N ALA A 903 -5.39 8.01 -29.25
CA ALA A 903 -4.86 8.24 -30.59
C ALA A 903 -5.95 8.75 -31.56
N ARG A 904 -7.14 8.14 -31.52
CA ARG A 904 -8.30 8.56 -32.32
C ARG A 904 -8.75 9.98 -32.00
N ARG A 905 -8.77 10.36 -30.71
CA ARG A 905 -9.11 11.72 -30.26
C ARG A 905 -8.12 12.76 -30.77
N ILE A 906 -6.83 12.45 -30.74
CA ILE A 906 -5.78 13.32 -31.31
C ILE A 906 -6.01 13.53 -32.81
N LEU A 907 -6.23 12.44 -33.57
CA LEU A 907 -6.47 12.54 -35.02
C LEU A 907 -7.72 13.35 -35.34
N ASN A 908 -8.80 13.16 -34.59
CA ASN A 908 -10.03 13.93 -34.76
C ASN A 908 -9.82 15.41 -34.45
N ALA A 909 -9.07 15.73 -33.39
CA ALA A 909 -8.74 17.09 -33.00
C ALA A 909 -7.94 17.83 -34.08
N VAL A 910 -6.93 17.17 -34.65
CA VAL A 910 -6.11 17.72 -35.74
C VAL A 910 -6.91 17.92 -37.03
N LYS A 911 -7.92 17.08 -37.29
CA LYS A 911 -8.78 17.18 -38.49
C LYS A 911 -9.96 18.14 -38.31
N ALA A 912 -10.20 18.64 -37.10
CA ALA A 912 -11.31 19.55 -36.82
C ALA A 912 -11.07 20.94 -37.44
N PRO A 913 -12.11 21.62 -37.95
CA PRO A 913 -11.97 22.96 -38.48
C PRO A 913 -11.57 23.95 -37.38
N ALA A 914 -10.77 24.96 -37.70
CA ALA A 914 -10.26 25.92 -36.70
C ALA A 914 -11.36 26.71 -35.97
N SER A 915 -12.55 26.85 -36.58
CA SER A 915 -13.72 27.44 -35.93
C SER A 915 -14.15 26.71 -34.64
N GLU A 916 -13.80 25.43 -34.47
CA GLU A 916 -14.07 24.66 -33.25
C GLU A 916 -13.09 24.97 -32.11
N TRP A 917 -11.93 25.55 -32.41
CA TRP A 917 -10.89 25.93 -31.44
C TRP A 917 -10.87 27.42 -31.10
N GLY A 918 -11.76 28.19 -31.75
CA GLY A 918 -12.10 29.55 -31.38
C GLY A 918 -11.35 30.66 -32.10
N ASN A 919 -11.71 31.89 -31.76
CA ASN A 919 -11.18 33.09 -32.42
C ASN A 919 -9.70 33.28 -32.09
N GLY A 920 -8.89 33.62 -33.11
CA GLY A 920 -7.47 33.98 -32.95
C GLY A 920 -6.46 32.83 -33.09
N VAL A 921 -6.93 31.60 -33.36
CA VAL A 921 -6.07 30.46 -33.72
C VAL A 921 -5.72 30.53 -35.22
N ASP A 922 -4.43 30.46 -35.56
CA ASP A 922 -3.96 30.46 -36.96
C ASP A 922 -4.15 29.08 -37.61
N GLU A 923 -4.99 29.02 -38.65
CA GLU A 923 -5.28 27.80 -39.42
C GLU A 923 -4.04 27.18 -40.06
N SER A 924 -3.04 27.99 -40.43
CA SER A 924 -1.91 27.52 -41.25
C SER A 924 -0.97 26.54 -40.52
N ASN A 925 -0.90 26.61 -39.18
CA ASN A 925 0.01 25.80 -38.37
C ASN A 925 -0.73 24.96 -37.30
N MET A 926 -2.06 24.93 -37.32
CA MET A 926 -2.87 24.34 -36.25
C MET A 926 -2.58 22.84 -35.99
N THR A 927 -2.41 22.05 -37.05
CA THR A 927 -2.04 20.63 -36.97
C THR A 927 -0.76 20.42 -36.17
N GLU A 928 0.26 21.21 -36.50
CA GLU A 928 1.56 21.15 -35.86
C GLU A 928 1.44 21.48 -34.37
N ARG A 929 0.75 22.57 -34.04
CA ARG A 929 0.58 23.03 -32.64
C ARG A 929 -0.19 22.03 -31.77
N LEU A 930 -1.26 21.44 -32.30
CA LEU A 930 -2.02 20.41 -31.59
C LEU A 930 -1.18 19.16 -31.33
N VAL A 931 -0.48 18.66 -32.35
CA VAL A 931 0.42 17.51 -32.19
C VAL A 931 1.48 17.81 -31.14
N TRP A 932 2.13 18.98 -31.22
CA TRP A 932 3.13 19.37 -30.21
C TRP A 932 2.57 19.48 -28.80
N ALA A 933 1.38 20.07 -28.63
CA ALA A 933 0.74 20.17 -27.32
C ALA A 933 0.43 18.78 -26.72
N PHE A 934 -0.09 17.84 -27.53
CA PHE A 934 -0.34 16.47 -27.08
C PHE A 934 0.96 15.71 -26.77
N LEU A 935 2.00 15.87 -27.59
CA LEU A 935 3.29 15.21 -27.38
C LEU A 935 4.04 15.75 -26.15
N ALA A 936 3.98 17.07 -25.91
CA ALA A 936 4.55 17.70 -24.73
C ALA A 936 3.94 17.15 -23.44
N HIS A 937 2.64 16.84 -23.45
CA HIS A 937 1.97 16.18 -22.34
C HIS A 937 2.12 14.64 -22.34
N GLY A 938 2.50 14.05 -23.47
CA GLY A 938 2.66 12.61 -23.68
C GLY A 938 4.04 12.04 -23.31
N GLU A 939 4.96 12.88 -22.81
CA GLU A 939 6.36 12.53 -22.49
C GLU A 939 7.24 12.10 -23.70
N MET A 940 6.80 12.37 -24.94
CA MET A 940 7.52 11.92 -26.13
C MET A 940 8.80 12.74 -26.39
N GLN A 941 9.90 12.08 -26.78
CA GLN A 941 11.13 12.75 -27.22
C GLN A 941 11.00 13.27 -28.67
N GLN A 942 11.38 14.54 -28.92
CA GLN A 942 11.35 15.23 -30.23
C GLN A 942 12.35 14.65 -31.25
N ALA A 943 12.03 13.53 -31.88
CA ALA A 943 12.92 12.89 -32.87
C ALA A 943 12.26 12.55 -34.21
N PHE A 944 10.98 12.89 -34.42
CA PHE A 944 10.20 12.46 -35.60
C PHE A 944 9.49 13.64 -36.26
N ALA A 945 9.31 13.56 -37.59
CA ALA A 945 8.52 14.52 -38.33
C ALA A 945 7.01 14.35 -38.02
N ILE A 946 6.25 15.44 -38.13
CA ILE A 946 4.80 15.44 -37.81
C ILE A 946 4.03 14.45 -38.68
N ASP A 947 4.35 14.38 -39.97
CA ASP A 947 3.73 13.43 -40.89
C ASP A 947 3.97 11.97 -40.45
N ASP A 948 5.15 11.65 -39.93
CA ASP A 948 5.46 10.30 -39.41
C ASP A 948 4.61 9.97 -38.18
N ILE A 949 4.41 10.95 -37.29
CA ILE A 949 3.58 10.82 -36.08
C ILE A 949 2.12 10.60 -36.46
N LEU A 950 1.58 11.41 -37.38
CA LEU A 950 0.21 11.27 -37.86
C LEU A 950 -0.02 9.91 -38.53
N ASN A 951 0.91 9.48 -39.39
CA ASN A 951 0.86 8.16 -40.02
C ASN A 951 0.90 7.03 -38.99
N ALA A 952 1.70 7.16 -37.93
CA ALA A 952 1.79 6.16 -36.86
C ALA A 952 0.51 6.11 -36.01
N LEU A 953 -0.11 7.25 -35.70
CA LEU A 953 -1.42 7.32 -35.05
C LEU A 953 -2.51 6.69 -35.90
N GLU A 954 -2.52 6.93 -37.22
CA GLU A 954 -3.49 6.32 -38.13
C GLU A 954 -3.32 4.80 -38.20
N GLN A 955 -2.08 4.31 -38.24
CA GLN A 955 -1.77 2.87 -38.15
C GLN A 955 -2.31 2.26 -36.85
N LEU A 956 -2.08 2.92 -35.70
CA LEU A 956 -2.59 2.48 -34.39
C LEU A 956 -4.12 2.37 -34.34
N THR A 957 -4.83 3.28 -35.01
CA THR A 957 -6.30 3.28 -35.01
C THR A 957 -6.92 2.32 -36.03
N SER A 958 -6.14 1.80 -36.98
CA SER A 958 -6.62 0.99 -38.11
C SER A 958 -6.28 -0.51 -38.02
N SER A 959 -5.30 -0.91 -37.20
CA SER A 959 -4.88 -2.32 -37.09
C SER A 959 -5.51 -3.04 -35.89
N SER A 960 -6.18 -4.18 -36.14
CA SER A 960 -6.41 -5.21 -35.14
C SER A 960 -5.17 -6.09 -34.99
N ASP A 961 -4.53 -6.06 -33.81
CA ASP A 961 -3.70 -7.09 -33.19
C ASP A 961 -2.31 -7.49 -33.72
N ASP A 962 -1.70 -6.94 -34.78
CA ASP A 962 -0.26 -7.19 -35.04
C ASP A 962 0.43 -6.10 -35.88
N VAL A 963 1.39 -5.38 -35.28
CA VAL A 963 2.27 -4.42 -35.98
C VAL A 963 3.61 -5.10 -36.31
N PRO A 964 3.99 -5.26 -37.59
CA PRO A 964 5.23 -5.95 -37.98
C PRO A 964 6.50 -5.28 -37.47
N ASP A 965 7.48 -6.08 -37.05
CA ASP A 965 8.68 -5.65 -36.32
C ASP A 965 9.73 -4.85 -37.14
N SER A 966 9.61 -4.73 -38.47
CA SER A 966 10.75 -4.40 -39.35
C SER A 966 10.69 -3.09 -40.17
N THR A 967 9.81 -2.13 -39.87
CA THR A 967 9.81 -0.79 -40.52
C THR A 967 10.16 0.35 -39.54
N PRO A 968 10.67 1.51 -40.01
CA PRO A 968 10.85 2.72 -39.18
C PRO A 968 9.57 3.14 -38.45
N SER A 969 8.41 2.90 -39.07
CA SER A 969 7.07 3.08 -38.50
C SER A 969 6.82 2.23 -37.25
N SER A 970 7.42 1.03 -37.14
CA SER A 970 7.22 0.16 -35.97
C SER A 970 7.83 0.73 -34.68
N LYS A 971 8.95 1.48 -34.79
CA LYS A 971 9.60 2.12 -33.62
C LYS A 971 8.75 3.25 -33.05
N LEU A 972 8.22 4.11 -33.93
CA LEU A 972 7.37 5.24 -33.53
C LEU A 972 6.03 4.76 -32.97
N VAL A 973 5.42 3.74 -33.58
CA VAL A 973 4.19 3.11 -33.06
C VAL A 973 4.41 2.51 -31.67
N LYS A 974 5.52 1.78 -31.46
CA LYS A 974 5.86 1.24 -30.13
C LYS A 974 6.13 2.33 -29.10
N GLN A 975 6.66 3.48 -29.52
CA GLN A 975 6.84 4.62 -28.63
C GLN A 975 5.49 5.25 -28.26
N LEU A 976 4.63 5.51 -29.24
CA LEU A 976 3.26 5.99 -29.00
C LEU A 976 2.46 5.09 -28.06
N LEU A 977 2.57 3.76 -28.18
CA LEU A 977 1.92 2.81 -27.28
C LEU A 977 2.37 2.95 -25.81
N ARG A 978 3.61 3.37 -25.57
CA ARG A 978 4.13 3.63 -24.23
C ARG A 978 3.74 5.01 -23.71
N ASP A 979 3.75 6.00 -24.59
CA ASP A 979 3.71 7.43 -24.26
C ASP A 979 2.26 7.94 -24.14
N LEU A 980 1.36 7.55 -25.06
CA LEU A 980 -0.04 8.02 -25.09
C LEU A 980 -0.87 7.75 -23.82
N PRO A 981 -0.72 6.63 -23.09
CA PRO A 981 -1.43 6.42 -21.83
C PRO A 981 -1.25 7.56 -20.80
N SER A 982 -0.15 8.30 -20.86
CA SER A 982 0.10 9.45 -19.96
C SER A 982 -0.86 10.63 -20.20
N LEU A 983 -1.54 10.69 -21.34
CA LEU A 983 -2.57 11.68 -21.65
C LEU A 983 -3.93 11.35 -21.05
N ALA A 984 -4.13 10.11 -20.57
CA ALA A 984 -5.38 9.68 -19.99
C ALA A 984 -5.86 10.63 -18.89
N GLY A 985 -7.13 11.02 -18.95
CA GLY A 985 -7.73 11.92 -17.97
C GLY A 985 -7.29 13.38 -18.06
N ARG A 986 -6.45 13.81 -19.02
CA ARG A 986 -6.15 15.23 -19.23
C ARG A 986 -7.31 15.94 -19.93
N THR A 987 -7.57 17.18 -19.52
CA THR A 987 -8.68 18.00 -20.03
C THR A 987 -8.18 18.93 -21.13
N VAL A 988 -8.84 18.89 -22.30
CA VAL A 988 -8.60 19.80 -23.42
C VAL A 988 -9.65 20.90 -23.39
N PHE A 989 -9.21 22.16 -23.46
CA PHE A 989 -10.09 23.31 -23.32
C PHE A 989 -9.67 24.46 -24.25
N GLN A 990 -10.61 25.36 -24.49
CA GLN A 990 -10.42 26.62 -25.18
C GLN A 990 -10.35 27.77 -24.17
N LEU A 991 -9.58 28.81 -24.45
CA LEU A 991 -9.61 30.07 -23.72
C LEU A 991 -10.82 30.93 -24.13
N THR A 992 -11.50 31.44 -23.12
CA THR A 992 -12.58 32.43 -23.23
C THR A 992 -12.23 33.68 -22.42
N ASP A 993 -12.95 34.78 -22.64
CA ASP A 993 -12.66 36.11 -22.07
C ASP A 993 -11.27 36.67 -22.45
N CYS A 994 -10.68 36.16 -23.53
CA CYS A 994 -9.44 36.62 -24.14
C CYS A 994 -9.69 36.86 -25.64
N PRO A 995 -9.60 38.11 -26.14
CA PRO A 995 -9.82 38.44 -27.55
C PRO A 995 -8.95 37.66 -28.54
N THR A 996 -7.70 37.34 -28.16
CA THR A 996 -6.81 36.52 -28.99
C THR A 996 -7.09 35.02 -28.91
N GLY A 997 -7.92 34.56 -27.97
CA GLY A 997 -8.26 33.16 -27.77
C GLY A 997 -7.05 32.26 -27.48
N GLY A 998 -7.13 31.02 -27.95
CA GLY A 998 -6.13 29.96 -27.73
C GLY A 998 -6.73 28.69 -27.13
N PHE A 999 -5.94 27.62 -27.08
CA PHE A 999 -6.33 26.36 -26.44
C PHE A 999 -5.29 25.90 -25.42
N GLY A 1000 -5.68 24.93 -24.59
CA GLY A 1000 -4.80 24.37 -23.59
C GLY A 1000 -5.15 22.93 -23.22
N ILE A 1001 -4.19 22.29 -22.55
CA ILE A 1001 -4.30 20.95 -22.02
C ILE A 1001 -3.91 21.02 -20.55
N GLY A 1002 -4.74 20.46 -19.69
CA GLY A 1002 -4.51 20.54 -18.25
C GLY A 1002 -4.62 19.21 -17.54
N ILE A 1003 -3.87 19.12 -16.45
CA ILE A 1003 -3.93 18.03 -15.47
C ILE A 1003 -4.65 18.54 -14.22
N GLY A 1004 -5.59 17.75 -13.68
CA GLY A 1004 -6.42 18.14 -12.55
C GLY A 1004 -7.92 18.13 -12.85
N HIS A 1005 -8.70 18.75 -11.98
CA HIS A 1005 -10.16 18.81 -12.05
C HIS A 1005 -10.65 20.09 -12.72
N ILE A 1006 -10.08 20.43 -13.86
CA ILE A 1006 -10.43 21.65 -14.60
C ILE A 1006 -11.86 21.52 -15.15
N GLN A 1007 -12.68 22.54 -14.93
CA GLN A 1007 -14.09 22.62 -15.30
C GLN A 1007 -14.38 23.90 -16.07
N GLU A 1008 -15.57 23.92 -16.67
CA GLU A 1008 -16.11 25.08 -17.38
C GLU A 1008 -16.07 26.33 -16.48
N GLY A 1009 -15.47 27.40 -17.00
CA GLY A 1009 -15.39 28.69 -16.33
C GLY A 1009 -14.27 28.87 -15.31
N ASP A 1010 -13.43 27.86 -15.07
CA ASP A 1010 -12.24 28.01 -14.22
C ASP A 1010 -11.32 29.12 -14.75
N LEU A 1011 -10.76 29.93 -13.84
CA LEU A 1011 -9.92 31.08 -14.17
C LEU A 1011 -8.46 30.66 -14.29
N LEU A 1012 -7.81 31.02 -15.39
CA LEU A 1012 -6.39 30.76 -15.59
C LEU A 1012 -5.58 32.00 -15.26
N ILE A 1013 -4.53 31.83 -14.45
CA ILE A 1013 -3.63 32.91 -14.05
C ILE A 1013 -2.18 32.57 -14.34
N LEU A 1014 -1.38 33.59 -14.65
CA LEU A 1014 0.06 33.46 -14.89
C LEU A 1014 0.81 34.56 -14.14
N SER A 1015 1.84 34.17 -13.39
CA SER A 1015 2.73 35.08 -12.67
C SER A 1015 4.16 35.05 -13.24
N GLY A 1016 5.00 35.99 -12.83
CA GLY A 1016 6.39 36.09 -13.29
C GLY A 1016 7.23 34.88 -12.89
N LYS A 1017 8.05 34.37 -13.83
CA LYS A 1017 8.87 33.14 -13.75
C LYS A 1017 8.11 31.81 -13.76
N MET A 1018 6.78 31.80 -13.81
CA MET A 1018 6.04 30.57 -14.08
C MET A 1018 6.08 30.23 -15.57
N MET A 1019 6.30 28.97 -15.90
CA MET A 1019 6.28 28.49 -17.28
C MET A 1019 4.86 28.25 -17.78
N ASN A 1020 3.97 27.82 -16.89
CA ASN A 1020 2.63 27.34 -17.23
C ASN A 1020 1.60 28.05 -16.35
N PRO A 1021 0.44 28.48 -16.90
CA PRO A 1021 -0.63 29.01 -16.07
C PRO A 1021 -1.17 27.97 -15.08
N ILE A 1022 -1.87 28.46 -14.07
CA ILE A 1022 -2.56 27.64 -13.09
C ILE A 1022 -4.06 27.90 -13.18
N ALA A 1023 -4.86 26.84 -13.05
CA ALA A 1023 -6.31 26.95 -12.99
C ALA A 1023 -6.79 27.17 -11.54
N LEU A 1024 -7.60 28.19 -11.35
CA LEU A 1024 -8.24 28.57 -10.09
C LEU A 1024 -9.75 28.48 -10.20
N ARG A 1025 -10.38 28.02 -9.11
CA ARG A 1025 -11.83 28.03 -8.93
C ARG A 1025 -12.21 28.87 -7.73
N ASP A 1026 -13.29 29.62 -7.81
CA ASP A 1026 -13.88 30.27 -6.64
C ASP A 1026 -14.21 29.21 -5.58
N SER A 1027 -13.63 29.36 -4.40
CA SER A 1027 -13.81 28.42 -3.29
C SER A 1027 -15.21 28.47 -2.68
N GLY A 1028 -16.01 29.51 -3.00
CA GLY A 1028 -17.27 29.80 -2.32
C GLY A 1028 -17.11 30.33 -0.90
N PHE A 1029 -15.88 30.43 -0.39
CA PHE A 1029 -15.61 31.04 0.91
C PHE A 1029 -15.80 32.56 0.81
N ARG A 1030 -16.56 33.11 1.76
CA ARG A 1030 -16.81 34.55 1.93
C ARG A 1030 -16.60 34.89 3.40
N ASN A 1031 -15.67 35.80 3.70
CA ASN A 1031 -15.46 36.31 5.06
C ASN A 1031 -16.46 37.43 5.34
N THR A 1032 -16.98 37.56 6.57
CA THR A 1032 -18.07 38.50 6.90
C THR A 1032 -17.67 39.97 6.87
N ASP A 1033 -16.37 40.29 6.75
CA ASP A 1033 -15.84 41.64 6.86
C ASP A 1033 -15.23 42.21 5.56
N GLU A 1034 -15.11 41.42 4.47
CA GLU A 1034 -14.55 41.90 3.19
C GLU A 1034 -15.17 41.17 1.99
N ASP A 1035 -15.52 41.91 0.92
CA ASP A 1035 -16.09 41.41 -0.34
C ASP A 1035 -15.02 40.78 -1.26
N VAL A 1036 -14.10 40.00 -0.69
CA VAL A 1036 -12.91 39.46 -1.37
C VAL A 1036 -13.13 37.98 -1.73
N VAL A 1037 -12.94 37.67 -3.02
CA VAL A 1037 -13.07 36.31 -3.56
C VAL A 1037 -11.85 35.47 -3.17
N HIS A 1038 -12.11 34.29 -2.60
CA HIS A 1038 -11.08 33.32 -2.28
C HIS A 1038 -11.13 32.17 -3.29
N TYR A 1039 -9.97 31.72 -3.73
CA TYR A 1039 -9.81 30.70 -4.76
C TYR A 1039 -9.22 29.41 -4.17
N ARG A 1040 -9.41 28.31 -4.88
CA ARG A 1040 -8.65 27.07 -4.71
C ARG A 1040 -7.96 26.73 -6.01
N MET A 1041 -6.78 26.12 -5.92
CA MET A 1041 -6.04 25.59 -7.06
C MET A 1041 -6.66 24.27 -7.50
N VAL A 1042 -6.98 24.12 -8.79
CA VAL A 1042 -7.69 22.93 -9.31
C VAL A 1042 -6.92 22.17 -10.39
N GLY A 1043 -5.82 22.72 -10.87
CA GLY A 1043 -4.94 22.02 -11.81
C GLY A 1043 -3.84 22.89 -12.41
N ASN A 1044 -2.91 22.22 -13.07
CA ASN A 1044 -1.83 22.83 -13.85
C ASN A 1044 -2.23 22.77 -15.31
N VAL A 1045 -2.01 23.86 -16.04
CA VAL A 1045 -2.40 23.94 -17.45
C VAL A 1045 -1.25 24.37 -18.33
N PHE A 1046 -1.10 23.70 -19.46
CA PHE A 1046 -0.40 24.26 -20.60
C PHE A 1046 -1.39 25.07 -21.43
N VAL A 1047 -0.92 26.19 -21.94
CA VAL A 1047 -1.65 27.04 -22.87
C VAL A 1047 -0.71 27.34 -24.01
N GLU A 1048 -1.22 27.09 -25.22
CA GLU A 1048 -0.53 27.38 -26.48
C GLU A 1048 0.03 28.81 -26.48
N GLY A 1049 1.28 28.96 -26.93
CA GLY A 1049 1.90 30.28 -27.13
C GLY A 1049 2.44 30.99 -25.88
N ILE A 1050 2.31 30.42 -24.68
CA ILE A 1050 2.88 31.01 -23.44
C ILE A 1050 4.28 30.47 -23.15
N ALA A 1051 4.49 29.16 -23.29
CA ALA A 1051 5.74 28.46 -22.95
C ALA A 1051 6.52 27.99 -24.20
N GLU A 1052 6.16 28.50 -25.38
CA GLU A 1052 6.74 28.16 -26.69
C GLU A 1052 7.80 29.18 -27.12
N ASP A 1053 8.76 28.78 -27.96
CA ASP A 1053 9.69 29.72 -28.59
C ASP A 1053 8.92 30.66 -29.52
N GLN A 1054 8.80 31.93 -29.12
CA GLN A 1054 8.08 32.95 -29.88
C GLN A 1054 8.71 33.26 -31.24
N LYS A 1055 9.94 32.83 -31.50
CA LYS A 1055 10.56 32.94 -32.83
C LYS A 1055 10.04 31.88 -33.79
N GLU A 1056 9.76 30.68 -33.28
CA GLU A 1056 9.27 29.55 -34.07
C GLU A 1056 7.74 29.56 -34.17
N HIS A 1057 7.05 29.97 -33.09
CA HIS A 1057 5.58 29.98 -32.99
C HIS A 1057 5.06 31.29 -32.39
N PRO A 1058 5.07 32.41 -33.14
CA PRO A 1058 4.65 33.71 -32.62
C PRO A 1058 3.15 33.73 -32.29
N THR A 1059 2.78 34.24 -31.11
CA THR A 1059 1.36 34.47 -30.76
C THR A 1059 1.10 35.88 -30.23
N PRO A 1060 -0.09 36.45 -30.49
CA PRO A 1060 -0.50 37.70 -29.87
C PRO A 1060 -0.90 37.53 -28.38
N LEU A 1061 -1.20 36.30 -27.94
CA LEU A 1061 -1.66 35.99 -26.58
C LEU A 1061 -0.65 36.43 -25.51
N LEU A 1062 0.64 36.12 -25.69
CA LEU A 1062 1.65 36.48 -24.70
C LEU A 1062 1.82 38.00 -24.58
N ALA A 1063 1.71 38.74 -25.69
CA ALA A 1063 1.75 40.20 -25.69
C ALA A 1063 0.52 40.81 -24.99
N GLU A 1064 -0.66 40.23 -25.19
CA GLU A 1064 -1.89 40.64 -24.50
C GLU A 1064 -1.79 40.43 -22.99
N ILE A 1065 -1.33 39.24 -22.56
CA ILE A 1065 -1.12 38.93 -21.14
C ILE A 1065 -0.14 39.95 -20.53
N LYS A 1066 0.98 40.25 -21.22
CA LYS A 1066 1.95 41.29 -20.82
C LYS A 1066 1.34 42.69 -20.70
N GLY A 1067 0.34 43.01 -21.52
CA GLY A 1067 -0.40 44.28 -21.48
C GLY A 1067 -1.49 44.34 -20.39
N GLY A 1068 -1.90 43.21 -19.82
CA GLY A 1068 -2.93 43.12 -18.78
C GLY A 1068 -2.60 43.81 -17.45
N LYS A 1069 -3.55 43.84 -16.52
CA LYS A 1069 -3.31 44.33 -15.14
C LYS A 1069 -2.81 43.20 -14.25
N PHE A 1070 -1.94 43.54 -13.29
CA PHE A 1070 -1.59 42.64 -12.20
C PHE A 1070 -2.67 42.69 -11.14
N GLU A 1071 -3.16 41.52 -10.72
CA GLU A 1071 -4.25 41.37 -9.76
C GLU A 1071 -3.84 40.46 -8.61
N GLU A 1072 -4.47 40.68 -7.46
CA GLU A 1072 -4.29 39.85 -6.27
C GLU A 1072 -5.32 38.72 -6.24
N PHE A 1073 -4.84 37.52 -5.90
CA PHE A 1073 -5.64 36.32 -5.69
C PHE A 1073 -5.35 35.75 -4.31
N LEU A 1074 -6.38 35.45 -3.53
CA LEU A 1074 -6.25 34.76 -2.24
C LEU A 1074 -6.56 33.28 -2.44
N ILE A 1075 -5.58 32.39 -2.27
CA ILE A 1075 -5.70 30.95 -2.51
C ILE A 1075 -5.72 30.20 -1.18
N LEU A 1076 -6.72 29.35 -0.98
CA LEU A 1076 -6.96 28.56 0.25
C LEU A 1076 -6.20 27.24 0.28
#